data_AF-A0A0P8BMC5-F1
#
_entry.id   AF-A0A0P8BMC5-F1
#
_cell.length_a   1.000
_cell.length_b   1.000
_cell.length_c   1.000
_cell.angle_alpha   90.00
_cell.angle_beta   90.00
_cell.angle_gamma   90.00
#
_symmetry.space_group_name_H-M   'P 1'
#
loop_
_entity.id
_entity.type
_entity.pdbx_description
1 polymer ?
#
loop_
_entity_poly.entity_id
_entity_poly.type
_entity_poly.pdbx_seq_one_letter_code
_entity_poly.pdbx_strand_id
1 'polypeptide(L)'
;MEQLKETPAAGQTNGGAFERVHSDYSMTVQKPNSRPYARHIPSLEEIPPELEELPIWCAWRLIPKPGKKPDKVPVSPVTGGSAWRKDKATFCTTAEQAIHYAESRQDLHGVGFILYGDADHGIIGGDIDHCIDEHGHVAPHVAEIIQKADTYTEFSPGLNGFRFIARGTFGGYTGNSQADGVELYEGGRFLTFTGHHLEQSPFAIEDRDLTELGRQYFDRKEAPEDGLESAPEGDRMSLQQMALLLACIPNQGQGQGYDEFQKIAAAISYETGESQDGFTLLNNWCKQSDKYDAEKTRTTYFSFTHDGEKVTTGKTLYFLAMDELRRLEAEKEFSDLDAANDDPFDLKAASVAELLVTDPPERRWLVNERLPLGVVGLLAAAGGTGKSMATLQLAVSVATGLEWLEMEMGEPGRVLMFSAEDDREEIHRRLKAVVEMYADTIDPFDNASFQPYRDKIAERLYVFDCVGKDNRLTAKMNGELHRTAFVRRVIEVAEQVPDTKLIVLDPLARFDGGDPNDNADSTRLIECAEEIRKATGATVLLPHHVSKASMKDNASGQEAVRGGSGLVDGSRWVGLLSTMRADIAEKEYGIEPEEAAKLVRFTTPKANYSAPWEGVWLRRIAGGALVPTIVEKAEGKADKKAEERYQAFLVIARDLIKKKLDAGEYLTPRKMRDYAGKEGVFGIGDQSLRACTTRALENGELFQREDGTLRLF
;
A
#
# COMPACT_ATOMS: atom_id res chain seq x y z
N MET A 1 62.52 -13.83 -33.12
CA MET A 1 61.06 -13.75 -33.04
C MET A 1 60.73 -12.76 -31.95
N GLU A 2 59.94 -11.75 -32.32
CA GLU A 2 59.46 -10.56 -31.59
C GLU A 2 60.51 -9.57 -31.05
N GLN A 3 60.55 -8.41 -31.71
CA GLN A 3 61.39 -7.22 -31.52
C GLN A 3 60.76 -6.26 -30.47
N LEU A 4 61.54 -5.73 -29.51
CA LEU A 4 62.08 -4.34 -29.42
C LEU A 4 60.99 -3.23 -29.45
N LYS A 5 61.02 -2.10 -28.73
CA LYS A 5 61.79 -1.47 -27.63
C LYS A 5 61.12 -0.08 -27.39
N GLU A 6 61.22 0.42 -26.15
CA GLU A 6 61.37 1.84 -25.72
C GLU A 6 60.33 2.96 -26.10
N THR A 7 59.87 3.65 -25.03
CA THR A 7 59.23 4.98 -24.75
C THR A 7 59.48 6.17 -25.71
N PRO A 8 58.81 7.38 -25.62
CA PRO A 8 57.75 7.93 -24.72
C PRO A 8 56.66 8.88 -25.36
N ALA A 9 55.77 9.43 -24.50
CA ALA A 9 55.06 10.74 -24.55
C ALA A 9 53.78 10.99 -25.39
N ALA A 10 52.82 11.67 -24.71
CA ALA A 10 51.80 12.64 -25.15
C ALA A 10 50.69 12.27 -26.18
N GLY A 11 49.45 12.61 -25.81
CA GLY A 11 48.42 13.11 -26.73
C GLY A 11 47.22 12.19 -26.95
N GLN A 12 46.05 12.58 -26.44
CA GLN A 12 44.88 12.96 -27.26
C GLN A 12 43.70 13.35 -26.36
N THR A 13 43.61 14.66 -26.16
CA THR A 13 42.37 15.40 -25.88
C THR A 13 41.44 15.30 -27.08
N ASN A 14 40.18 14.92 -26.88
CA ASN A 14 39.15 15.08 -27.90
C ASN A 14 38.78 16.56 -28.00
N GLY A 15 39.30 17.21 -29.04
CA GLY A 15 38.83 18.51 -29.52
C GLY A 15 37.65 18.33 -30.47
N GLY A 16 36.62 19.14 -30.26
CA GLY A 16 35.50 19.32 -31.18
C GLY A 16 34.76 20.60 -30.84
N ALA A 17 35.03 21.65 -31.63
CA ALA A 17 34.37 22.96 -31.69
C ALA A 17 34.69 24.00 -30.58
N PHE A 18 35.95 24.43 -30.50
CA PHE A 18 36.29 25.82 -30.18
C PHE A 18 37.31 26.33 -31.20
N GLU A 19 36.83 26.76 -32.37
CA GLU A 19 37.57 27.68 -33.23
C GLU A 19 36.59 28.78 -33.66
N ARG A 20 36.43 29.79 -32.81
CA ARG A 20 36.16 31.15 -33.27
C ARG A 20 37.44 31.94 -33.08
N VAL A 21 37.88 32.53 -34.18
CA VAL A 21 39.05 33.38 -34.32
C VAL A 21 39.05 34.44 -33.21
N HIS A 22 39.92 34.27 -32.21
CA HIS A 22 40.15 35.25 -31.16
C HIS A 22 41.08 36.35 -31.69
N SER A 23 40.51 37.51 -31.99
CA SER A 23 41.25 38.76 -32.11
C SER A 23 41.62 39.28 -30.72
N ASP A 24 42.86 39.76 -30.59
CA ASP A 24 43.51 40.29 -29.39
C ASP A 24 42.67 41.30 -28.58
N TYR A 25 42.10 40.85 -27.47
CA TYR A 25 41.77 41.68 -26.30
C TYR A 25 42.04 40.83 -25.05
N SER A 26 43.27 40.86 -24.53
CA SER A 26 43.59 40.25 -23.24
C SER A 26 43.40 41.28 -22.13
N MET A 27 42.21 41.30 -21.53
CA MET A 27 42.01 42.01 -20.27
C MET A 27 42.62 41.17 -19.14
N THR A 28 43.52 41.76 -18.37
CA THR A 28 44.06 41.17 -17.14
C THR A 28 43.64 42.03 -15.97
N VAL A 29 43.18 41.40 -14.89
CA VAL A 29 42.71 42.07 -13.69
C VAL A 29 43.49 41.60 -12.46
N GLN A 30 43.71 42.50 -11.52
CA GLN A 30 44.27 42.14 -10.22
C GLN A 30 43.14 41.65 -9.31
N LYS A 31 43.19 40.37 -8.90
CA LYS A 31 42.18 39.83 -7.98
C LYS A 31 42.27 40.50 -6.61
N PRO A 32 41.14 40.72 -5.92
CA PRO A 32 41.12 41.20 -4.54
C PRO A 32 41.93 40.27 -3.62
N ASN A 33 42.58 40.85 -2.60
CA ASN A 33 43.31 40.08 -1.57
C ASN A 33 42.34 39.44 -0.57
N SER A 34 41.49 38.54 -1.05
CA SER A 34 40.49 37.81 -0.29
C SER A 34 40.47 36.34 -0.72
N ARG A 35 39.94 35.47 0.15
CA ARG A 35 39.72 34.05 -0.21
C ARG A 35 38.33 33.91 -0.83
N PRO A 36 38.15 32.99 -1.81
CA PRO A 36 36.82 32.67 -2.32
C PRO A 36 35.83 32.39 -1.18
N TYR A 37 34.67 33.05 -1.23
CA TYR A 37 33.59 32.95 -0.25
C TYR A 37 33.97 33.31 1.20
N ALA A 38 35.07 34.04 1.43
CA ALA A 38 35.39 34.58 2.74
C ALA A 38 34.28 35.55 3.20
N ARG A 39 34.03 35.59 4.51
CA ARG A 39 33.16 36.61 5.11
C ARG A 39 33.76 37.99 4.82
N HIS A 40 33.00 38.83 4.12
CA HIS A 40 33.36 40.19 3.81
C HIS A 40 32.07 41.03 3.77
N ILE A 41 32.05 42.09 4.57
CA ILE A 41 30.96 43.06 4.61
C ILE A 41 31.57 44.38 4.12
N PRO A 42 31.11 44.92 2.98
CA PRO A 42 31.60 46.18 2.46
C PRO A 42 31.17 47.32 3.38
N SER A 43 32.02 48.33 3.47
CA SER A 43 31.70 49.64 4.03
C SER A 43 30.78 50.42 3.08
N LEU A 44 30.10 51.46 3.59
CA LEU A 44 29.27 52.32 2.74
C LEU A 44 30.06 52.99 1.61
N GLU A 45 31.34 53.30 1.82
CA GLU A 45 32.20 53.90 0.80
C GLU A 45 32.48 52.98 -0.40
N GLU A 46 32.25 51.66 -0.24
CA GLU A 46 32.42 50.65 -1.29
C GLU A 46 31.11 50.39 -2.06
N ILE A 47 30.03 51.09 -1.71
CA ILE A 47 28.71 51.01 -2.36
C ILE A 47 28.50 52.26 -3.23
N PRO A 48 28.05 52.10 -4.50
CA PRO A 48 27.62 53.23 -5.31
C PRO A 48 26.48 54.01 -4.63
N PRO A 49 26.56 55.36 -4.54
CA PRO A 49 25.55 56.17 -3.86
C PRO A 49 24.12 55.95 -4.36
N GLU A 50 23.95 55.58 -5.64
CA GLU A 50 22.65 55.32 -6.25
C GLU A 50 21.93 54.08 -5.68
N LEU A 51 22.65 53.20 -4.97
CA LEU A 51 22.08 52.02 -4.33
C LEU A 51 21.86 52.20 -2.82
N GLU A 52 22.58 53.11 -2.15
CA GLU A 52 22.64 53.18 -0.68
C GLU A 52 21.26 53.27 -0.02
N GLU A 53 20.41 54.17 -0.51
CA GLU A 53 19.09 54.48 0.06
C GLU A 53 17.97 53.57 -0.47
N LEU A 54 18.23 52.73 -1.47
CA LEU A 54 17.20 51.86 -2.04
C LEU A 54 16.82 50.76 -1.04
N PRO A 55 15.53 50.48 -0.80
CA PRO A 55 15.08 49.45 0.13
C PRO A 55 15.17 48.04 -0.48
N ILE A 56 16.30 47.71 -1.09
CA ILE A 56 16.57 46.46 -1.82
C ILE A 56 17.58 45.57 -1.12
N TRP A 57 18.24 46.06 -0.07
CA TRP A 57 19.35 45.38 0.60
C TRP A 57 18.90 44.36 1.63
N CYS A 58 19.64 43.25 1.69
CA CYS A 58 19.54 42.22 2.70
C CYS A 58 20.93 41.69 3.05
N ALA A 59 21.02 40.91 4.13
CA ALA A 59 22.24 40.16 4.43
C ALA A 59 22.18 38.77 3.79
N TRP A 60 23.28 38.04 3.78
CA TRP A 60 23.26 36.64 3.35
C TRP A 60 24.20 35.76 4.17
N ARG A 61 23.93 34.46 4.16
CA ARG A 61 24.80 33.43 4.75
C ARG A 61 25.17 32.38 3.73
N LEU A 62 26.35 31.78 3.92
CA LEU A 62 26.82 30.67 3.12
C LEU A 62 26.39 29.35 3.77
N ILE A 63 25.77 28.45 2.99
CA ILE A 63 25.44 27.09 3.42
C ILE A 63 26.32 26.12 2.61
N PRO A 64 27.28 25.42 3.25
CA PRO A 64 28.11 24.44 2.57
C PRO A 64 27.29 23.29 1.97
N LYS A 65 27.66 22.85 0.76
CA LYS A 65 27.11 21.65 0.11
C LYS A 65 28.26 20.69 -0.25
N PRO A 66 28.30 19.46 0.31
CA PRO A 66 29.35 18.50 -0.04
C PRO A 66 29.38 18.21 -1.55
N GLY A 67 30.55 18.40 -2.18
CA GLY A 67 30.76 18.12 -3.61
C GLY A 67 30.07 19.07 -4.60
N LYS A 68 29.45 20.17 -4.15
CA LYS A 68 28.76 21.16 -5.00
C LYS A 68 29.12 22.60 -4.59
N LYS A 69 28.82 23.59 -5.44
CA LYS A 69 28.94 25.02 -5.08
C LYS A 69 28.07 25.28 -3.82
N PRO A 70 28.56 26.06 -2.83
CA PRO A 70 27.79 26.40 -1.64
C PRO A 70 26.60 27.31 -1.98
N ASP A 71 25.52 27.22 -1.20
CA ASP A 71 24.36 28.10 -1.37
C ASP A 71 24.61 29.45 -0.69
N LYS A 72 24.22 30.52 -1.39
CA LYS A 72 24.17 31.88 -0.86
C LYS A 72 22.71 32.20 -0.52
N VAL A 73 22.37 32.14 0.77
CA VAL A 73 20.97 32.28 1.21
C VAL A 73 20.74 33.69 1.75
N PRO A 74 19.79 34.47 1.17
CA PRO A 74 19.46 35.79 1.68
C PRO A 74 18.78 35.71 3.05
N VAL A 75 19.01 36.72 3.88
CA VAL A 75 18.50 36.88 5.23
C VAL A 75 18.03 38.31 5.39
N SER A 76 16.74 38.47 5.69
CA SER A 76 16.12 39.77 5.89
C SER A 76 16.66 40.45 7.16
N PRO A 77 17.19 41.68 7.08
CA PRO A 77 17.55 42.48 8.26
C PRO A 77 16.31 42.91 9.06
N VAL A 78 15.16 43.04 8.39
CA VAL A 78 13.90 43.49 8.97
C VAL A 78 13.20 42.38 9.77
N THR A 79 13.16 41.17 9.21
CA THR A 79 12.39 40.04 9.79
C THR A 79 13.27 38.95 10.40
N GLY A 80 14.57 38.95 10.11
CA GLY A 80 15.51 37.88 10.48
C GLY A 80 15.33 36.57 9.71
N GLY A 81 14.31 36.47 8.84
CA GLY A 81 13.98 35.27 8.08
C GLY A 81 14.71 35.15 6.75
N SER A 82 14.78 33.92 6.20
CA SER A 82 15.39 33.62 4.90
C SER A 82 14.39 33.35 3.77
N ALA A 83 13.09 33.33 4.08
CA ALA A 83 12.03 33.05 3.13
C ALA A 83 11.62 34.34 2.38
N TRP A 84 12.43 34.73 1.39
CA TRP A 84 12.09 35.81 0.47
C TRP A 84 11.05 35.36 -0.56
N ARG A 85 10.06 36.24 -0.84
CA ARG A 85 9.06 36.10 -1.90
C ARG A 85 8.88 37.46 -2.57
N LYS A 86 8.51 37.46 -3.85
CA LYS A 86 8.36 38.67 -4.69
C LYS A 86 7.39 39.72 -4.12
N ASP A 87 6.46 39.34 -3.24
CA ASP A 87 5.38 40.16 -2.68
C ASP A 87 5.67 40.76 -1.28
N LYS A 88 6.81 40.42 -0.67
CA LYS A 88 7.15 40.89 0.68
C LYS A 88 7.97 42.18 0.65
N ALA A 89 7.27 43.31 0.58
CA ALA A 89 7.87 44.66 0.67
C ALA A 89 8.71 44.90 1.95
N THR A 90 8.55 44.06 2.97
CA THR A 90 9.28 44.18 4.26
C THR A 90 10.52 43.28 4.34
N PHE A 91 10.97 42.66 3.24
CA PHE A 91 12.14 41.75 3.31
C PHE A 91 13.46 42.51 3.36
N CYS A 92 13.57 43.59 2.59
CA CYS A 92 14.79 44.37 2.41
C CYS A 92 14.76 45.68 3.20
N THR A 93 15.92 46.34 3.25
CA THR A 93 16.13 47.66 3.85
C THR A 93 17.21 48.43 3.07
N THR A 94 17.71 49.56 3.60
CA THR A 94 18.82 50.34 3.06
C THR A 94 20.18 49.65 3.26
N ALA A 95 21.19 50.08 2.51
CA ALA A 95 22.54 49.52 2.59
C ALA A 95 23.11 49.60 4.02
N GLU A 96 23.02 50.77 4.66
CA GLU A 96 23.53 51.00 6.02
C GLU A 96 22.94 50.01 7.03
N GLN A 97 21.63 49.81 7.01
CA GLN A 97 20.95 48.90 7.93
C GLN A 97 21.29 47.44 7.65
N ALA A 98 21.43 47.05 6.37
CA ALA A 98 21.83 45.70 6.00
C ALA A 98 23.27 45.40 6.41
N ILE A 99 24.19 46.36 6.23
CA ILE A 99 25.59 46.28 6.69
C ILE A 99 25.61 46.11 8.21
N HIS A 100 24.96 47.01 8.95
CA HIS A 100 24.93 46.95 10.41
C HIS A 100 24.38 45.60 10.92
N TYR A 101 23.31 45.09 10.29
CA TYR A 101 22.75 43.79 10.61
C TYR A 101 23.73 42.65 10.33
N ALA A 102 24.41 42.65 9.18
CA ALA A 102 25.43 41.66 8.84
C ALA A 102 26.64 41.71 9.79
N GLU A 103 27.08 42.89 10.21
CA GLU A 103 28.20 43.07 11.14
C GLU A 103 27.87 42.53 12.53
N SER A 104 26.63 42.75 12.99
CA SER A 104 26.14 42.30 14.29
C SER A 104 26.07 40.77 14.44
N ARG A 105 26.25 40.03 13.34
CA ARG A 105 26.06 38.58 13.27
C ARG A 105 27.24 37.85 12.63
N GLN A 106 27.83 36.93 13.39
CA GLN A 106 28.98 36.13 12.92
C GLN A 106 28.60 35.07 11.88
N ASP A 107 27.32 34.67 11.82
CA ASP A 107 26.83 33.67 10.86
C ASP A 107 26.52 34.24 9.46
N LEU A 108 26.54 35.57 9.32
CA LEU A 108 26.29 36.26 8.05
C LEU A 108 27.63 36.56 7.36
N HIS A 109 27.67 36.29 6.06
CA HIS A 109 28.89 36.33 5.25
C HIS A 109 29.07 37.64 4.50
N GLY A 110 28.01 38.40 4.28
CA GLY A 110 28.03 39.70 3.60
C GLY A 110 26.63 40.26 3.40
N VAL A 111 26.53 41.25 2.52
CA VAL A 111 25.28 41.86 2.06
C VAL A 111 25.02 41.56 0.59
N GLY A 112 23.80 41.85 0.15
CA GLY A 112 23.37 41.76 -1.24
C GLY A 112 22.00 42.40 -1.40
N PHE A 113 21.42 42.32 -2.58
CA PHE A 113 20.14 42.93 -2.86
C PHE A 113 19.22 42.04 -3.69
N ILE A 114 17.94 42.38 -3.62
CA ILE A 114 16.88 41.76 -4.41
C ILE A 114 16.57 42.61 -5.63
N LEU A 115 16.56 41.98 -6.80
CA LEU A 115 16.01 42.53 -8.02
C LEU A 115 14.49 42.37 -7.99
N TYR A 116 13.74 43.44 -7.75
CA TYR A 116 12.28 43.38 -7.71
C TYR A 116 11.63 43.36 -9.10
N GLY A 117 12.29 43.94 -10.11
CA GLY A 117 11.74 44.06 -11.47
C GLY A 117 10.58 45.03 -11.58
N ASP A 118 10.42 45.93 -10.60
CA ASP A 118 9.51 47.06 -10.68
C ASP A 118 10.20 48.27 -11.34
N ALA A 119 9.37 49.19 -11.83
CA ALA A 119 9.85 50.43 -12.44
C ALA A 119 10.40 51.43 -11.39
N ASP A 120 10.06 51.26 -10.11
CA ASP A 120 10.44 52.18 -9.04
C ASP A 120 11.93 52.06 -8.70
N HIS A 121 12.48 50.84 -8.75
CA HIS A 121 13.90 50.58 -8.58
C HIS A 121 14.62 50.52 -9.94
N GLY A 122 14.05 49.80 -10.92
CA GLY A 122 14.63 49.65 -12.26
C GLY A 122 16.02 49.02 -12.31
N ILE A 123 16.46 48.34 -11.24
CA ILE A 123 17.79 47.72 -11.16
C ILE A 123 17.78 46.37 -11.88
N ILE A 124 18.81 46.15 -12.69
CA ILE A 124 19.09 44.90 -13.39
C ILE A 124 20.50 44.42 -13.03
N GLY A 125 20.75 43.12 -13.19
CA GLY A 125 22.08 42.58 -12.91
C GLY A 125 22.46 41.43 -13.82
N GLY A 126 23.74 41.36 -14.13
CA GLY A 126 24.34 40.22 -14.83
C GLY A 126 25.43 39.57 -14.00
N ASP A 127 25.46 38.23 -13.96
CA ASP A 127 26.49 37.42 -13.33
C ASP A 127 27.24 36.63 -14.42
N ILE A 128 28.55 36.78 -14.47
CA ILE A 128 29.43 36.16 -15.46
C ILE A 128 30.35 35.21 -14.72
N ASP A 129 30.06 33.93 -14.82
CA ASP A 129 30.63 32.86 -14.02
C ASP A 129 31.89 32.30 -14.67
N HIS A 130 32.91 31.98 -13.86
CA HIS A 130 34.14 31.27 -14.29
C HIS A 130 34.94 31.95 -15.42
N CYS A 131 34.84 33.27 -15.54
CA CYS A 131 35.51 34.01 -16.61
C CYS A 131 36.90 34.54 -16.25
N ILE A 132 37.40 34.30 -15.03
CA ILE A 132 38.72 34.77 -14.57
C ILE A 132 39.57 33.58 -14.12
N ASP A 133 40.68 33.35 -14.79
CA ASP A 133 41.62 32.27 -14.43
C ASP A 133 42.41 32.57 -13.14
N GLU A 134 43.29 31.66 -12.72
CA GLU A 134 44.11 31.80 -11.52
C GLU A 134 45.15 32.94 -11.59
N HIS A 135 45.48 33.40 -12.80
CA HIS A 135 46.44 34.47 -13.06
C HIS A 135 45.77 35.84 -13.26
N GLY A 136 44.44 35.90 -13.28
CA GLY A 136 43.67 37.12 -13.48
C GLY A 136 43.38 37.45 -14.95
N HIS A 137 43.58 36.51 -15.88
CA HIS A 137 43.18 36.69 -17.27
C HIS A 137 41.67 36.53 -17.40
N VAL A 138 41.04 37.47 -18.11
CA VAL A 138 39.60 37.51 -18.34
C VAL A 138 39.27 36.90 -19.71
N ALA A 139 38.21 36.09 -19.79
CA ALA A 139 37.77 35.50 -21.04
C ALA A 139 37.42 36.59 -22.09
N PRO A 140 37.81 36.46 -23.38
CA PRO A 140 37.69 37.56 -24.34
C PRO A 140 36.27 38.11 -24.54
N HIS A 141 35.26 37.24 -24.56
CA HIS A 141 33.86 37.65 -24.71
C HIS A 141 33.36 38.49 -23.51
N VAL A 142 33.98 38.35 -22.34
CA VAL A 142 33.57 39.07 -21.12
C VAL A 142 34.01 40.52 -21.15
N ALA A 143 35.15 40.83 -21.78
CA ALA A 143 35.56 42.21 -21.98
C ALA A 143 34.51 42.99 -22.80
N GLU A 144 33.92 42.34 -23.81
CA GLU A 144 32.82 42.92 -24.60
C GLU A 144 31.57 43.11 -23.76
N ILE A 145 31.22 42.16 -22.89
CA ILE A 145 30.05 42.29 -21.99
C ILE A 145 30.24 43.46 -21.03
N ILE A 146 31.39 43.56 -20.36
CA ILE A 146 31.69 44.65 -19.41
C ILE A 146 31.68 46.00 -20.13
N GLN A 147 32.23 46.07 -21.34
CA GLN A 147 32.22 47.28 -22.15
C GLN A 147 30.81 47.67 -22.62
N LYS A 148 29.95 46.71 -22.97
CA LYS A 148 28.55 46.97 -23.35
C LYS A 148 27.70 47.39 -22.14
N ALA A 149 27.94 46.77 -20.99
CA ALA A 149 27.26 47.12 -19.75
C ALA A 149 27.67 48.52 -19.27
N ASP A 150 28.96 48.84 -19.34
CA ASP A 150 29.57 50.13 -18.99
C ASP A 150 28.97 50.74 -17.72
N THR A 151 28.99 49.99 -16.63
CA THR A 151 28.40 50.35 -15.33
C THR A 151 29.14 49.65 -14.20
N TYR A 152 28.72 49.87 -12.95
CA TYR A 152 29.33 49.23 -11.79
C TYR A 152 29.50 47.72 -12.00
N THR A 153 30.76 47.28 -11.94
CA THR A 153 31.13 45.88 -12.03
C THR A 153 32.00 45.52 -10.83
N GLU A 154 31.72 44.37 -10.20
CA GLU A 154 32.47 43.84 -9.06
C GLU A 154 32.90 42.39 -9.29
N PHE A 155 33.91 41.94 -8.55
CA PHE A 155 34.24 40.53 -8.48
C PHE A 155 33.15 39.75 -7.74
N SER A 156 32.77 38.59 -8.28
CA SER A 156 31.83 37.69 -7.60
C SER A 156 32.46 37.10 -6.32
N PRO A 157 31.67 36.58 -5.35
CA PRO A 157 32.22 36.01 -4.11
C PRO A 157 33.25 34.89 -4.31
N GLY A 158 33.20 34.18 -5.46
CA GLY A 158 34.16 33.14 -5.81
C GLY A 158 35.50 33.66 -6.33
N LEU A 159 35.60 34.97 -6.62
CA LEU A 159 36.78 35.65 -7.19
C LEU A 159 37.23 35.10 -8.56
N ASN A 160 36.34 34.40 -9.25
CA ASN A 160 36.57 33.81 -10.57
C ASN A 160 35.55 34.25 -11.61
N GLY A 161 34.73 35.26 -11.29
CA GLY A 161 33.69 35.81 -12.15
C GLY A 161 33.42 37.28 -11.82
N PHE A 162 32.58 37.91 -12.63
CA PHE A 162 32.16 39.30 -12.45
C PHE A 162 30.66 39.41 -12.29
N ARG A 163 30.22 40.44 -11.57
CA ARG A 163 28.83 40.87 -11.55
C ARG A 163 28.75 42.34 -11.93
N PHE A 164 27.89 42.68 -12.88
CA PHE A 164 27.59 44.06 -13.20
C PHE A 164 26.16 44.43 -12.80
N ILE A 165 25.94 45.69 -12.47
CA ILE A 165 24.68 46.22 -11.95
C ILE A 165 24.36 47.52 -12.67
N ALA A 166 23.20 47.59 -13.32
CA ALA A 166 22.74 48.78 -14.05
C ALA A 166 21.33 49.17 -13.61
N ARG A 167 20.90 50.37 -13.98
CA ARG A 167 19.46 50.70 -14.05
C ARG A 167 19.02 50.56 -15.50
N GLY A 168 18.01 49.73 -15.80
CA GLY A 168 17.76 49.46 -17.22
C GLY A 168 16.87 48.27 -17.56
N THR A 169 17.06 47.75 -18.78
CA THR A 169 16.37 46.57 -19.31
C THR A 169 17.28 45.74 -20.23
N PHE A 170 17.10 44.42 -20.24
CA PHE A 170 17.55 43.47 -21.26
C PHE A 170 16.46 43.19 -22.31
N GLY A 171 15.37 43.96 -22.34
CA GLY A 171 14.25 43.80 -23.27
C GLY A 171 13.47 42.48 -23.08
N GLY A 172 13.47 41.91 -21.87
CA GLY A 172 12.90 40.60 -21.56
C GLY A 172 13.77 39.40 -21.93
N TYR A 173 14.92 39.60 -22.59
CA TYR A 173 15.88 38.55 -22.94
C TYR A 173 16.78 38.22 -21.75
N THR A 174 16.22 37.54 -20.76
CA THR A 174 16.87 37.18 -19.49
C THR A 174 17.00 35.67 -19.35
N GLY A 175 17.96 35.21 -18.54
CA GLY A 175 18.18 33.78 -18.37
C GLY A 175 19.54 33.43 -17.82
N ASN A 176 19.87 32.15 -17.91
CA ASN A 176 21.16 31.58 -17.56
C ASN A 176 21.60 30.71 -18.74
N SER A 177 22.67 31.10 -19.42
CA SER A 177 23.36 30.27 -20.40
C SER A 177 24.54 29.60 -19.72
N GLN A 178 24.39 28.30 -19.42
CA GLN A 178 25.49 27.52 -18.83
C GLN A 178 26.64 27.30 -19.82
N ALA A 179 26.35 27.26 -21.12
CA ALA A 179 27.36 27.08 -22.16
C ALA A 179 28.30 28.30 -22.23
N ASP A 180 27.73 29.50 -22.08
CA ASP A 180 28.49 30.76 -22.15
C ASP A 180 28.93 31.27 -20.78
N GLY A 181 28.41 30.72 -19.68
CA GLY A 181 28.68 31.19 -18.33
C GLY A 181 28.06 32.58 -18.03
N VAL A 182 26.96 32.93 -18.71
CA VAL A 182 26.32 34.26 -18.61
C VAL A 182 24.91 34.13 -18.02
N GLU A 183 24.64 34.89 -16.96
CA GLU A 183 23.32 35.02 -16.36
C GLU A 183 22.86 36.48 -16.37
N LEU A 184 21.66 36.76 -16.91
CA LEU A 184 21.10 38.12 -16.99
C LEU A 184 19.71 38.14 -16.35
N TYR A 185 19.45 39.13 -15.48
CA TYR A 185 18.19 39.24 -14.73
C TYR A 185 17.70 40.68 -14.61
N GLU A 186 16.39 40.88 -14.82
CA GLU A 186 15.69 42.16 -14.58
C GLU A 186 14.88 42.16 -13.28
N GLY A 187 14.65 40.98 -12.69
CA GLY A 187 13.81 40.84 -11.51
C GLY A 187 13.74 39.42 -10.99
N GLY A 188 13.13 39.24 -9.82
CA GLY A 188 12.89 37.92 -9.23
C GLY A 188 14.14 37.19 -8.73
N ARG A 189 15.26 37.89 -8.50
CA ARG A 189 16.52 37.27 -8.08
C ARG A 189 17.21 38.01 -6.95
N PHE A 190 17.94 37.24 -6.14
CA PHE A 190 18.90 37.73 -5.15
C PHE A 190 20.29 37.74 -5.75
N LEU A 191 21.01 38.86 -5.61
CA LEU A 191 22.41 38.98 -5.97
C LEU A 191 23.21 39.36 -4.72
N THR A 192 24.33 38.67 -4.49
CA THR A 192 25.30 39.12 -3.49
C THR A 192 25.89 40.48 -3.89
N PHE A 193 26.45 41.22 -2.95
CA PHE A 193 27.25 42.40 -3.24
C PHE A 193 28.54 42.29 -2.47
N THR A 194 29.67 42.34 -3.18
CA THR A 194 30.99 42.16 -2.58
C THR A 194 31.67 43.47 -2.30
N GLY A 195 31.37 44.55 -3.03
CA GLY A 195 32.10 45.81 -2.93
C GLY A 195 33.52 45.74 -3.51
N HIS A 196 33.95 44.57 -4.00
CA HIS A 196 35.22 44.41 -4.70
C HIS A 196 35.08 44.97 -6.12
N HIS A 197 35.04 46.29 -6.22
CA HIS A 197 34.87 47.01 -7.49
C HIS A 197 36.00 46.70 -8.48
N LEU A 198 35.62 46.52 -9.73
CA LEU A 198 36.54 46.40 -10.84
C LEU A 198 36.95 47.81 -11.28
N GLU A 199 38.21 48.19 -11.00
CA GLU A 199 38.74 49.54 -11.26
C GLU A 199 38.52 50.04 -12.70
N GLN A 200 38.46 49.14 -13.67
CA GLN A 200 38.23 49.44 -15.09
C GLN A 200 36.76 49.75 -15.43
N SER A 201 35.85 49.64 -14.47
CA SER A 201 34.42 49.92 -14.65
C SER A 201 34.00 51.18 -13.88
N PRO A 202 32.92 51.86 -14.26
CA PRO A 202 32.38 52.99 -13.50
C PRO A 202 32.12 52.62 -12.02
N PHE A 203 32.39 53.54 -11.10
CA PHE A 203 31.91 53.44 -9.71
C PHE A 203 30.55 54.17 -9.59
N ALA A 204 29.59 53.77 -10.40
CA ALA A 204 28.25 54.36 -10.47
C ALA A 204 27.26 53.37 -11.10
N ILE A 205 25.99 53.46 -10.71
CA ILE A 205 24.91 52.74 -11.40
C ILE A 205 24.39 53.58 -12.56
N GLU A 206 24.61 53.10 -13.77
CA GLU A 206 24.32 53.81 -15.01
C GLU A 206 22.99 53.37 -15.61
N ASP A 207 22.30 54.29 -16.28
CA ASP A 207 21.11 53.99 -17.06
C ASP A 207 21.50 53.30 -18.39
N ARG A 208 20.99 52.09 -18.64
CA ARG A 208 21.39 51.24 -19.79
C ARG A 208 20.22 50.52 -20.44
N ASP A 209 20.17 50.54 -21.77
CA ASP A 209 19.38 49.59 -22.57
C ASP A 209 20.31 48.48 -23.09
N LEU A 210 20.20 47.31 -22.49
CA LEU A 210 21.02 46.13 -22.77
C LEU A 210 20.24 45.07 -23.56
N THR A 211 19.19 45.47 -24.28
CA THR A 211 18.35 44.54 -25.08
C THR A 211 19.16 43.75 -26.10
N GLU A 212 20.12 44.38 -26.79
CA GLU A 212 20.97 43.67 -27.76
C GLU A 212 21.88 42.63 -27.10
N LEU A 213 22.40 42.94 -25.91
CA LEU A 213 23.18 41.99 -25.12
C LEU A 213 22.31 40.81 -24.68
N GLY A 214 21.08 41.05 -24.23
CA GLY A 214 20.14 39.99 -23.90
C GLY A 214 19.82 39.09 -25.11
N ARG A 215 19.49 39.69 -26.26
CA ARG A 215 19.22 38.95 -27.51
C ARG A 215 20.38 38.05 -27.91
N GLN A 216 21.62 38.54 -27.80
CA GLN A 216 22.81 37.79 -28.20
C GLN A 216 22.89 36.40 -27.54
N TYR A 217 22.39 36.25 -26.32
CA TYR A 217 22.48 35.00 -25.55
C TYR A 217 21.17 34.22 -25.45
N PHE A 218 20.01 34.83 -25.77
CA PHE A 218 18.69 34.25 -25.43
C PHE A 218 17.63 34.28 -26.55
N ASP A 219 18.02 34.23 -27.84
CA ASP A 219 17.08 34.41 -28.98
C ASP A 219 16.28 33.15 -29.45
N ARG A 220 16.79 31.89 -29.42
CA ARG A 220 16.05 30.64 -29.81
C ARG A 220 16.60 29.33 -29.17
N LYS A 221 15.80 28.25 -29.06
CA LYS A 221 16.14 26.99 -28.35
C LYS A 221 15.88 25.70 -29.18
N GLU A 222 16.75 24.71 -29.09
CA GLU A 222 16.51 23.35 -29.62
C GLU A 222 15.61 22.51 -28.69
N ALA A 223 14.82 21.58 -29.25
CA ALA A 223 13.98 20.67 -28.45
C ALA A 223 14.84 19.62 -27.70
N PRO A 224 14.49 19.23 -26.46
CA PRO A 224 15.28 18.27 -25.68
C PRO A 224 15.44 16.90 -26.36
N GLU A 225 16.64 16.30 -26.30
CA GLU A 225 16.98 15.02 -26.95
C GLU A 225 16.41 13.75 -26.26
N ASP A 226 16.08 13.82 -24.96
CA ASP A 226 15.76 12.64 -24.12
C ASP A 226 14.29 12.18 -24.17
N GLY A 227 13.69 12.13 -25.37
CA GLY A 227 12.41 11.47 -25.60
C GLY A 227 12.60 9.98 -25.91
N LEU A 228 11.99 9.08 -25.12
CA LEU A 228 12.03 7.64 -25.37
C LEU A 228 11.42 7.26 -26.74
N GLU A 229 12.28 6.75 -27.63
CA GLU A 229 12.04 6.14 -28.95
C GLU A 229 11.07 6.86 -29.92
N SER A 230 11.57 7.14 -31.13
CA SER A 230 10.77 7.67 -32.24
C SER A 230 9.56 6.76 -32.55
N ALA A 231 8.38 7.35 -32.62
CA ALA A 231 7.16 6.64 -33.03
C ALA A 231 7.01 6.67 -34.56
N PRO A 232 6.48 5.62 -35.20
CA PRO A 232 6.13 5.64 -36.62
C PRO A 232 5.03 6.68 -36.87
N GLU A 233 5.00 7.28 -38.07
CA GLU A 233 3.93 8.19 -38.51
C GLU A 233 2.54 7.58 -38.24
N GLY A 234 1.83 8.13 -37.24
CA GLY A 234 0.51 7.72 -36.80
C GLY A 234 -0.10 8.79 -35.89
N ASP A 235 -1.43 8.97 -36.00
CA ASP A 235 -2.23 10.14 -35.58
C ASP A 235 -1.72 10.94 -34.37
N ARG A 236 -1.53 12.25 -34.59
CA ARG A 236 -1.22 13.26 -33.56
C ARG A 236 -2.25 13.24 -32.42
N MET A 237 -1.79 13.54 -31.21
CA MET A 237 -2.66 13.58 -30.03
C MET A 237 -3.63 14.77 -30.11
N SER A 238 -4.90 14.53 -29.77
CA SER A 238 -5.91 15.61 -29.72
C SER A 238 -5.68 16.56 -28.52
N LEU A 239 -6.14 17.80 -28.64
CA LEU A 239 -6.12 18.78 -27.53
C LEU A 239 -6.82 18.25 -26.27
N GLN A 240 -7.90 17.48 -26.42
CA GLN A 240 -8.62 16.88 -25.30
C GLN A 240 -7.79 15.82 -24.57
N GLN A 241 -7.08 14.97 -25.31
CA GLN A 241 -6.19 13.96 -24.72
C GLN A 241 -5.01 14.63 -23.99
N MET A 242 -4.39 15.64 -24.59
CA MET A 242 -3.32 16.41 -23.95
C MET A 242 -3.81 17.11 -22.66
N ALA A 243 -5.00 17.70 -22.68
CA ALA A 243 -5.60 18.33 -21.50
C ALA A 243 -5.84 17.35 -20.36
N LEU A 244 -6.31 16.14 -20.67
CA LEU A 244 -6.52 15.09 -19.67
C LEU A 244 -5.21 14.64 -19.02
N LEU A 245 -4.14 14.48 -19.81
CA LEU A 245 -2.83 14.08 -19.30
C LEU A 245 -2.20 15.20 -18.45
N LEU A 246 -2.28 16.45 -18.89
CA LEU A 246 -1.77 17.60 -18.14
C LEU A 246 -2.49 17.80 -16.81
N ALA A 247 -3.76 17.42 -16.69
CA ALA A 247 -4.49 17.46 -15.43
C ALA A 247 -3.90 16.51 -14.36
N CYS A 248 -3.20 15.46 -14.78
CA CYS A 248 -2.52 14.52 -13.89
C CYS A 248 -1.09 14.96 -13.53
N ILE A 249 -0.49 15.89 -14.27
CA ILE A 249 0.90 16.33 -14.08
C ILE A 249 0.90 17.61 -13.21
N PRO A 250 1.38 17.57 -11.95
CA PRO A 250 1.35 18.72 -11.06
C PRO A 250 2.30 19.81 -11.53
N ASN A 251 1.91 21.06 -11.36
CA ASN A 251 2.77 22.21 -11.65
C ASN A 251 2.70 23.26 -10.55
N GLN A 252 2.73 22.83 -9.29
CA GLN A 252 2.56 23.70 -8.11
C GLN A 252 3.90 24.27 -7.57
N GLY A 253 4.96 24.31 -8.39
CA GLY A 253 6.24 24.94 -8.04
C GLY A 253 7.20 24.11 -7.17
N GLN A 254 6.73 23.00 -6.58
CA GLN A 254 7.55 22.01 -5.86
C GLN A 254 7.71 20.75 -6.74
N GLY A 255 8.93 20.47 -7.19
CA GLY A 255 9.27 19.20 -7.85
C GLY A 255 9.64 19.31 -9.33
N GLN A 256 8.91 20.10 -10.13
CA GLN A 256 9.21 20.15 -11.57
C GLN A 256 10.44 20.98 -11.89
N GLY A 257 11.46 20.30 -12.41
CA GLY A 257 12.66 20.92 -12.95
C GLY A 257 12.34 21.72 -14.22
N TYR A 258 13.13 22.75 -14.50
CA TYR A 258 13.02 23.52 -15.75
C TYR A 258 13.10 22.61 -17.00
N ASP A 259 13.81 21.48 -16.89
CA ASP A 259 13.91 20.44 -17.92
C ASP A 259 12.56 19.77 -18.26
N GLU A 260 11.76 19.40 -17.25
CA GLU A 260 10.42 18.82 -17.48
C GLU A 260 9.46 19.83 -18.12
N PHE A 261 9.54 21.09 -17.69
CA PHE A 261 8.79 22.18 -18.33
C PHE A 261 9.15 22.32 -19.82
N GLN A 262 10.44 22.27 -20.17
CA GLN A 262 10.87 22.32 -21.58
C GLN A 262 10.32 21.11 -22.36
N LYS A 263 10.36 19.91 -21.77
CA LYS A 263 9.82 18.67 -22.40
C LYS A 263 8.31 18.75 -22.64
N ILE A 264 7.53 19.23 -21.68
CA ILE A 264 6.08 19.40 -21.81
C ILE A 264 5.75 20.46 -22.87
N ALA A 265 6.44 21.61 -22.85
CA ALA A 265 6.23 22.67 -23.82
C ALA A 265 6.60 22.22 -25.25
N ALA A 266 7.72 21.50 -25.42
CA ALA A 266 8.14 20.94 -26.69
C ALA A 266 7.14 19.90 -27.24
N ALA A 267 6.62 19.01 -26.38
CA ALA A 267 5.61 18.01 -26.74
C ALA A 267 4.31 18.66 -27.26
N ILE A 268 3.76 19.65 -26.55
CA ILE A 268 2.52 20.33 -26.95
C ILE A 268 2.75 21.13 -28.24
N SER A 269 3.90 21.79 -28.35
CA SER A 269 4.26 22.54 -29.56
C SER A 269 4.35 21.62 -30.79
N TYR A 270 4.93 20.43 -30.63
CA TYR A 270 5.04 19.42 -31.68
C TYR A 270 3.66 18.93 -32.16
N GLU A 271 2.82 18.47 -31.22
CA GLU A 271 1.50 17.90 -31.53
C GLU A 271 0.58 18.94 -32.19
N THR A 272 0.66 20.19 -31.75
CA THR A 272 -0.26 21.24 -32.22
C THR A 272 0.33 22.12 -33.32
N GLY A 273 1.58 21.90 -33.73
CA GLY A 273 2.25 22.72 -34.75
C GLY A 273 2.29 24.20 -34.36
N GLU A 274 2.69 24.50 -33.13
CA GLU A 274 2.77 25.87 -32.59
C GLU A 274 1.44 26.64 -32.63
N SER A 275 0.30 25.94 -32.60
CA SER A 275 -1.00 26.62 -32.62
C SER A 275 -1.24 27.49 -31.37
N GLN A 276 -2.10 28.50 -31.52
CA GLN A 276 -2.58 29.32 -30.40
C GLN A 276 -3.37 28.49 -29.36
N ASP A 277 -4.01 27.40 -29.77
CA ASP A 277 -4.74 26.49 -28.88
C ASP A 277 -3.78 25.67 -28.02
N GLY A 278 -2.67 25.20 -28.61
CA GLY A 278 -1.59 24.53 -27.87
C GLY A 278 -0.90 25.48 -26.88
N PHE A 279 -0.68 26.74 -27.27
CA PHE A 279 -0.20 27.75 -26.33
C PHE A 279 -1.19 27.94 -25.18
N THR A 280 -2.48 28.05 -25.48
CA THR A 280 -3.52 28.23 -24.46
C THR A 280 -3.53 27.07 -23.47
N LEU A 281 -3.35 25.83 -23.96
CA LEU A 281 -3.27 24.63 -23.14
C LEU A 281 -2.06 24.65 -22.20
N LEU A 282 -0.85 24.88 -22.73
CA LEU A 282 0.37 25.00 -21.93
C LEU A 282 0.26 26.15 -20.92
N ASN A 283 -0.23 27.31 -21.37
CA ASN A 283 -0.37 28.50 -20.55
C ASN A 283 -1.33 28.28 -19.37
N ASN A 284 -2.43 27.57 -19.57
CA ASN A 284 -3.35 27.23 -18.49
C ASN A 284 -2.75 26.23 -17.49
N TRP A 285 -1.94 25.29 -17.97
CA TRP A 285 -1.20 24.39 -17.09
C TRP A 285 -0.12 25.13 -16.29
N CYS A 286 0.62 26.05 -16.93
CA CYS A 286 1.66 26.86 -16.28
C CYS A 286 1.12 27.82 -15.20
N LYS A 287 -0.12 28.32 -15.33
CA LYS A 287 -0.77 29.19 -14.32
C LYS A 287 -0.88 28.59 -12.92
N GLN A 288 -0.73 27.26 -12.80
CA GLN A 288 -0.75 26.58 -11.51
C GLN A 288 0.55 26.80 -10.70
N SER A 289 1.61 27.27 -11.35
CA SER A 289 2.94 27.48 -10.77
C SER A 289 3.09 28.88 -10.18
N ASP A 290 3.71 28.98 -9.01
CA ASP A 290 4.12 30.27 -8.41
C ASP A 290 5.24 30.97 -9.21
N LYS A 291 5.92 30.23 -10.09
CA LYS A 291 6.92 30.70 -11.04
C LYS A 291 6.32 31.08 -12.39
N TYR A 292 5.00 31.06 -12.54
CA TYR A 292 4.32 31.37 -13.78
C TYR A 292 4.68 32.77 -14.28
N ASP A 293 5.04 32.83 -15.55
CA ASP A 293 5.24 34.06 -16.30
C ASP A 293 4.67 33.84 -17.70
N ALA A 294 3.64 34.61 -18.04
CA ALA A 294 2.89 34.46 -19.27
C ALA A 294 3.77 34.73 -20.51
N GLU A 295 4.65 35.71 -20.44
CA GLU A 295 5.56 36.05 -21.53
C GLU A 295 6.65 34.99 -21.67
N LYS A 296 7.27 34.57 -20.57
CA LYS A 296 8.27 33.49 -20.60
C LYS A 296 7.70 32.17 -21.12
N THR A 297 6.47 31.85 -20.75
CA THR A 297 5.75 30.66 -21.23
C THR A 297 5.50 30.77 -22.73
N ARG A 298 5.04 31.94 -23.20
CA ARG A 298 4.81 32.22 -24.61
C ARG A 298 6.10 32.13 -25.42
N THR A 299 7.14 32.84 -25.01
CA THR A 299 8.44 32.84 -25.66
C THR A 299 9.02 31.44 -25.74
N THR A 300 8.93 30.66 -24.66
CA THR A 300 9.39 29.26 -24.66
C THR A 300 8.62 28.41 -25.65
N TYR A 301 7.27 28.46 -25.62
CA TYR A 301 6.42 27.65 -26.49
C TYR A 301 6.71 27.85 -27.98
N PHE A 302 6.92 29.11 -28.40
CA PHE A 302 7.21 29.46 -29.79
C PHE A 302 8.71 29.42 -30.15
N SER A 303 9.58 28.96 -29.25
CA SER A 303 11.04 28.95 -29.48
C SER A 303 11.60 27.63 -30.01
N PHE A 304 10.81 26.55 -30.02
CA PHE A 304 11.26 25.20 -30.37
C PHE A 304 11.26 24.95 -31.88
N THR A 305 12.23 24.15 -32.35
CA THR A 305 12.25 23.58 -33.70
C THR A 305 12.12 22.05 -33.63
N HIS A 306 11.53 21.43 -34.66
CA HIS A 306 11.17 20.00 -34.68
C HIS A 306 11.71 19.24 -35.92
N ASP A 307 12.79 19.73 -36.51
CA ASP A 307 13.39 19.25 -37.76
C ASP A 307 14.50 18.19 -37.59
N GLY A 308 14.71 17.69 -36.36
CA GLY A 308 15.75 16.70 -36.00
C GLY A 308 15.28 15.23 -35.92
N GLU A 309 16.25 14.29 -35.90
CA GLU A 309 16.01 12.83 -35.81
C GLU A 309 15.36 12.39 -34.48
N LYS A 310 15.54 13.18 -33.42
CA LYS A 310 14.90 12.98 -32.11
C LYS A 310 14.00 14.18 -31.81
N VAL A 311 12.70 13.94 -31.75
CA VAL A 311 11.69 14.96 -31.42
C VAL A 311 10.88 14.52 -30.21
N THR A 312 10.62 15.47 -29.31
CA THR A 312 9.77 15.25 -28.14
C THR A 312 8.30 15.27 -28.58
N THR A 313 7.58 14.15 -28.41
CA THR A 313 6.18 13.97 -28.85
C THR A 313 5.20 13.92 -27.68
N GLY A 314 3.90 13.86 -27.96
CA GLY A 314 2.84 13.72 -26.95
C GLY A 314 2.94 12.47 -26.07
N LYS A 315 3.71 11.45 -26.49
CA LYS A 315 4.01 10.24 -25.67
C LYS A 315 4.72 10.61 -24.35
N THR A 316 5.51 11.69 -24.35
CA THR A 316 6.15 12.24 -23.16
C THR A 316 5.13 12.68 -22.11
N LEU A 317 4.02 13.31 -22.53
CA LEU A 317 2.94 13.71 -21.62
C LEU A 317 2.28 12.49 -20.97
N TYR A 318 2.10 11.41 -21.73
CA TYR A 318 1.54 10.17 -21.20
C TYR A 318 2.44 9.56 -20.12
N PHE A 319 3.75 9.47 -20.37
CA PHE A 319 4.68 8.91 -19.40
C PHE A 319 4.77 9.74 -18.12
N LEU A 320 4.87 11.06 -18.23
CA LEU A 320 4.92 11.95 -17.06
C LEU A 320 3.64 11.83 -16.22
N ALA A 321 2.48 11.80 -16.86
CA ALA A 321 1.20 11.60 -16.17
C ALA A 321 1.11 10.25 -15.45
N MET A 322 1.60 9.17 -16.09
CA MET A 322 1.60 7.83 -15.48
C MET A 322 2.60 7.71 -14.34
N ASP A 323 3.78 8.32 -14.46
CA ASP A 323 4.80 8.28 -13.42
C ASP A 323 4.34 9.04 -12.17
N GLU A 324 3.72 10.20 -12.37
CA GLU A 324 3.11 10.95 -11.27
C GLU A 324 1.96 10.19 -10.60
N LEU A 325 1.09 9.53 -11.36
CA LEU A 325 0.03 8.69 -10.79
C LEU A 325 0.63 7.57 -9.93
N ARG A 326 1.70 6.91 -10.39
CA ARG A 326 2.42 5.91 -9.59
C ARG A 326 3.09 6.52 -8.36
N ARG A 327 3.66 7.72 -8.47
CA ARG A 327 4.25 8.45 -7.33
C ARG A 327 3.19 8.77 -6.29
N LEU A 328 2.04 9.30 -6.69
CA LEU A 328 0.92 9.60 -5.80
C LEU A 328 0.34 8.33 -5.16
N GLU A 329 0.29 7.22 -5.90
CA GLU A 329 -0.05 5.90 -5.35
C GLU A 329 0.96 5.44 -4.30
N ALA A 330 2.26 5.56 -4.58
CA ALA A 330 3.34 5.20 -3.66
C ALA A 330 3.43 6.13 -2.43
N GLU A 331 3.20 7.44 -2.60
CA GLU A 331 3.18 8.43 -1.52
C GLU A 331 1.93 8.32 -0.67
N LYS A 332 0.79 7.89 -1.24
CA LYS A 332 -0.35 7.45 -0.44
C LYS A 332 0.02 6.24 0.41
N GLU A 333 0.64 5.22 -0.20
CA GLU A 333 1.11 4.04 0.53
C GLU A 333 2.12 4.39 1.64
N PHE A 334 2.98 5.40 1.45
CA PHE A 334 3.95 5.85 2.46
C PHE A 334 3.35 6.78 3.52
N SER A 335 2.47 7.72 3.14
CA SER A 335 1.79 8.63 4.05
C SER A 335 0.79 7.92 4.96
N ASP A 336 0.25 6.77 4.53
CA ASP A 336 -0.63 5.95 5.37
C ASP A 336 0.13 5.14 6.42
N LEU A 337 1.41 4.87 6.17
CA LEU A 337 2.30 4.28 7.18
C LEU A 337 2.67 5.32 8.25
N ASP A 338 2.80 6.60 7.90
CA ASP A 338 3.10 7.70 8.83
C ASP A 338 1.86 8.29 9.53
N ALA A 339 0.65 8.02 9.03
CA ALA A 339 -0.61 8.47 9.65
C ALA A 339 -0.99 7.66 10.91
N ALA A 340 -0.34 6.53 11.15
CA ALA A 340 -0.36 5.84 12.44
C ALA A 340 0.77 6.40 13.32
N ASN A 341 0.56 7.57 13.91
CA ASN A 341 1.47 8.15 14.90
C ASN A 341 1.35 7.42 16.27
N ASP A 342 1.32 6.09 16.24
CA ASP A 342 1.62 5.23 17.37
C ASP A 342 3.08 4.84 17.20
N ASP A 343 3.96 5.39 18.05
CA ASP A 343 5.33 4.87 18.18
C ASP A 343 5.21 3.35 18.39
N PRO A 344 5.69 2.51 17.45
CA PRO A 344 5.52 1.06 17.53
C PRO A 344 6.25 0.46 18.74
N PHE A 345 7.11 1.25 19.39
CA PHE A 345 7.79 0.91 20.63
C PHE A 345 7.48 1.89 21.77
N ASP A 346 6.25 2.42 21.85
CA ASP A 346 5.81 3.21 23.00
C ASP A 346 5.97 2.41 24.31
N LEU A 347 7.01 2.73 25.07
CA LEU A 347 7.34 2.10 26.35
C LEU A 347 6.24 2.30 27.40
N LYS A 348 5.43 3.34 27.28
CA LYS A 348 4.30 3.59 28.18
C LYS A 348 3.16 2.62 27.87
N ALA A 349 2.79 2.45 26.60
CA ALA A 349 1.80 1.46 26.17
C ALA A 349 2.27 0.01 26.41
N ALA A 350 3.57 -0.25 26.29
CA ALA A 350 4.17 -1.56 26.56
C ALA A 350 4.28 -1.91 28.06
N SER A 351 4.11 -0.94 28.95
CA SER A 351 4.22 -1.14 30.39
C SER A 351 3.13 -2.06 30.93
N VAL A 352 3.52 -3.13 31.62
CA VAL A 352 2.58 -4.07 32.27
C VAL A 352 2.08 -3.56 33.62
N ALA A 353 2.51 -2.39 34.09
CA ALA A 353 2.21 -1.90 35.43
C ALA A 353 0.71 -1.86 35.73
N GLU A 354 -0.10 -1.43 34.76
CA GLU A 354 -1.56 -1.43 34.86
C GLU A 354 -2.14 -2.86 34.80
N LEU A 355 -1.62 -3.70 33.88
CA LEU A 355 -2.09 -5.09 33.68
C LEU A 355 -1.88 -5.99 34.91
N LEU A 356 -0.99 -5.61 35.83
CA LEU A 356 -0.74 -6.35 37.08
C LEU A 356 -1.73 -6.00 38.20
N VAL A 357 -2.46 -4.88 38.09
CA VAL A 357 -3.37 -4.37 39.12
C VAL A 357 -4.82 -4.28 38.66
N THR A 358 -5.09 -4.53 37.37
CA THR A 358 -6.43 -4.61 36.80
C THR A 358 -6.75 -6.04 36.41
N ASP A 359 -8.02 -6.42 36.53
CA ASP A 359 -8.49 -7.67 35.97
C ASP A 359 -8.51 -7.56 34.43
N PRO A 360 -8.07 -8.60 33.71
CA PRO A 360 -8.10 -8.58 32.25
C PRO A 360 -9.55 -8.46 31.76
N PRO A 361 -9.82 -7.69 30.69
CA PRO A 361 -11.16 -7.60 30.13
C PRO A 361 -11.65 -8.98 29.68
N GLU A 362 -12.95 -9.22 29.83
CA GLU A 362 -13.56 -10.46 29.37
C GLU A 362 -13.34 -10.66 27.86
N ARG A 363 -13.16 -11.92 27.48
CA ARG A 363 -13.00 -12.26 26.06
C ARG A 363 -14.31 -12.00 25.33
N ARG A 364 -14.23 -11.17 24.31
CA ARG A 364 -15.34 -10.87 23.41
C ARG A 364 -15.49 -11.95 22.34
N TRP A 365 -16.72 -12.32 22.03
CA TRP A 365 -17.04 -13.41 21.11
C TRP A 365 -17.92 -12.91 19.96
N LEU A 366 -17.63 -13.33 18.75
CA LEU A 366 -18.55 -13.19 17.63
C LEU A 366 -19.59 -14.33 17.69
N VAL A 367 -19.12 -15.57 17.88
CA VAL A 367 -19.95 -16.75 18.20
C VAL A 367 -19.48 -17.27 19.55
N ASN A 368 -20.39 -17.37 20.52
CA ASN A 368 -20.07 -17.66 21.91
C ASN A 368 -19.26 -18.94 22.04
N GLU A 369 -18.14 -18.85 22.77
CA GLU A 369 -17.20 -19.95 23.02
C GLU A 369 -16.70 -20.68 21.76
N ARG A 370 -16.83 -20.10 20.56
CA ARG A 370 -16.48 -20.75 19.29
C ARG A 370 -15.61 -19.87 18.41
N LEU A 371 -16.05 -18.65 18.10
CA LEU A 371 -15.32 -17.70 17.25
C LEU A 371 -15.13 -16.38 18.00
N PRO A 372 -13.91 -16.04 18.44
CA PRO A 372 -13.63 -14.75 19.09
C PRO A 372 -13.92 -13.56 18.18
N LEU A 373 -14.19 -12.41 18.80
CA LEU A 373 -14.28 -11.13 18.09
C LEU A 373 -12.88 -10.52 17.89
N GLY A 374 -12.66 -9.80 16.78
CA GLY A 374 -11.43 -9.04 16.53
C GLY A 374 -10.22 -9.89 16.12
N VAL A 375 -10.46 -11.02 15.45
CA VAL A 375 -9.41 -11.95 14.99
C VAL A 375 -9.43 -12.18 13.48
N VAL A 376 -8.35 -12.72 12.93
CA VAL A 376 -8.35 -13.32 11.58
C VAL A 376 -8.72 -14.79 11.69
N GLY A 377 -9.79 -15.18 10.99
CA GLY A 377 -10.31 -16.54 10.96
C GLY A 377 -10.33 -17.13 9.54
N LEU A 378 -10.11 -18.44 9.43
CA LEU A 378 -10.30 -19.19 8.18
C LEU A 378 -11.53 -20.07 8.26
N LEU A 379 -12.33 -20.10 7.20
CA LEU A 379 -13.35 -21.14 7.01
C LEU A 379 -12.93 -22.02 5.83
N ALA A 380 -12.35 -23.18 6.13
CA ALA A 380 -11.83 -24.11 5.14
C ALA A 380 -12.89 -25.12 4.71
N ALA A 381 -12.99 -25.37 3.40
CA ALA A 381 -13.81 -26.46 2.87
C ALA A 381 -13.34 -26.90 1.49
N ALA A 382 -13.62 -28.15 1.12
CA ALA A 382 -13.49 -28.57 -0.27
C ALA A 382 -14.53 -27.86 -1.16
N GLY A 383 -14.23 -27.67 -2.45
CA GLY A 383 -15.17 -27.10 -3.41
C GLY A 383 -16.51 -27.85 -3.42
N GLY A 384 -17.62 -27.10 -3.37
CA GLY A 384 -18.99 -27.64 -3.35
C GLY A 384 -19.52 -28.08 -1.98
N THR A 385 -18.75 -27.93 -0.89
CA THR A 385 -19.14 -28.40 0.46
C THR A 385 -20.17 -27.49 1.17
N GLY A 386 -20.41 -26.27 0.67
CA GLY A 386 -21.36 -25.32 1.26
C GLY A 386 -20.72 -24.16 2.03
N LYS A 387 -19.42 -23.90 1.80
CA LYS A 387 -18.65 -22.83 2.46
C LYS A 387 -19.30 -21.45 2.33
N SER A 388 -19.57 -20.98 1.12
CA SER A 388 -20.19 -19.66 0.90
C SER A 388 -21.58 -19.56 1.53
N MET A 389 -22.32 -20.67 1.59
CA MET A 389 -23.61 -20.71 2.29
C MET A 389 -23.43 -20.60 3.81
N ALA A 390 -22.50 -21.36 4.40
CA ALA A 390 -22.18 -21.27 5.82
C ALA A 390 -21.70 -19.87 6.22
N THR A 391 -20.89 -19.24 5.36
CA THR A 391 -20.42 -17.85 5.50
C THR A 391 -21.59 -16.86 5.47
N LEU A 392 -22.51 -17.00 4.52
CA LEU A 392 -23.69 -16.13 4.42
C LEU A 392 -24.65 -16.34 5.60
N GLN A 393 -24.83 -17.57 6.07
CA GLN A 393 -25.59 -17.86 7.29
C GLN A 393 -24.94 -17.18 8.50
N LEU A 394 -23.62 -17.23 8.65
CA LEU A 394 -22.91 -16.53 9.72
C LEU A 394 -23.12 -15.01 9.62
N ALA A 395 -23.04 -14.45 8.42
CA ALA A 395 -23.28 -13.03 8.19
C ALA A 395 -24.71 -12.60 8.62
N VAL A 396 -25.73 -13.41 8.28
CA VAL A 396 -27.11 -13.19 8.72
C VAL A 396 -27.25 -13.33 10.24
N SER A 397 -26.63 -14.34 10.85
CA SER A 397 -26.61 -14.53 12.30
C SER A 397 -25.96 -13.35 13.03
N VAL A 398 -24.82 -12.83 12.56
CA VAL A 398 -24.18 -11.65 13.14
C VAL A 398 -25.06 -10.41 13.00
N ALA A 399 -25.72 -10.22 11.86
CA ALA A 399 -26.62 -9.07 11.65
C ALA A 399 -27.84 -9.12 12.60
N THR A 400 -28.42 -10.31 12.77
CA THR A 400 -29.72 -10.50 13.45
C THR A 400 -29.61 -10.80 14.95
N GLY A 401 -28.53 -11.47 15.35
CA GLY A 401 -28.35 -12.13 16.64
C GLY A 401 -28.95 -13.54 16.71
N LEU A 402 -29.49 -14.08 15.60
CA LEU A 402 -29.96 -15.46 15.55
C LEU A 402 -28.79 -16.45 15.58
N GLU A 403 -29.02 -17.63 16.15
CA GLU A 403 -28.00 -18.68 16.25
C GLU A 403 -27.41 -19.05 14.89
N TRP A 404 -26.11 -19.27 14.85
CA TRP A 404 -25.42 -19.80 13.69
C TRP A 404 -25.18 -21.29 13.90
N LEU A 405 -25.87 -22.15 13.17
CA LEU A 405 -25.74 -23.61 13.28
C LEU A 405 -25.95 -24.12 14.73
N GLU A 406 -27.00 -23.62 15.40
CA GLU A 406 -27.30 -23.87 16.83
C GLU A 406 -26.20 -23.37 17.81
N MET A 407 -25.33 -22.47 17.36
CA MET A 407 -24.37 -21.77 18.21
C MET A 407 -24.83 -20.35 18.46
N GLU A 408 -24.93 -19.99 19.73
CA GLU A 408 -25.33 -18.66 20.16
C GLU A 408 -24.34 -17.57 19.70
N MET A 409 -24.89 -16.42 19.34
CA MET A 409 -24.10 -15.24 18.98
C MET A 409 -23.64 -14.50 20.23
N GLY A 410 -22.39 -14.02 20.23
CA GLY A 410 -21.87 -13.19 21.31
C GLY A 410 -22.24 -11.73 21.10
N GLU A 411 -21.59 -11.10 20.13
CA GLU A 411 -21.85 -9.70 19.76
C GLU A 411 -22.39 -9.57 18.33
N PRO A 412 -23.73 -9.44 18.17
CA PRO A 412 -24.33 -9.05 16.90
C PRO A 412 -23.93 -7.63 16.49
N GLY A 413 -23.95 -7.33 15.19
CA GLY A 413 -23.64 -6.01 14.67
C GLY A 413 -23.60 -5.97 13.15
N ARG A 414 -22.89 -5.00 12.57
CA ARG A 414 -22.81 -4.84 11.11
C ARG A 414 -21.82 -5.81 10.47
N VAL A 415 -22.11 -6.18 9.23
CA VAL A 415 -21.34 -7.14 8.45
C VAL A 415 -21.05 -6.59 7.07
N LEU A 416 -19.79 -6.64 6.68
CA LEU A 416 -19.34 -6.39 5.31
C LEU A 416 -18.90 -7.70 4.68
N MET A 417 -19.47 -8.05 3.53
CA MET A 417 -19.09 -9.24 2.78
C MET A 417 -18.72 -8.86 1.35
N PHE A 418 -17.50 -9.19 0.95
CA PHE A 418 -16.99 -8.99 -0.41
C PHE A 418 -17.05 -10.33 -1.14
N SER A 419 -18.05 -10.50 -2.01
CA SER A 419 -18.28 -11.73 -2.77
C SER A 419 -17.61 -11.61 -4.13
N ALA A 420 -16.53 -12.35 -4.34
CA ALA A 420 -15.76 -12.32 -5.58
C ALA A 420 -16.11 -13.43 -6.58
N GLU A 421 -17.01 -14.36 -6.21
CA GLU A 421 -17.45 -15.46 -7.07
C GLU A 421 -18.96 -15.47 -7.36
N ASP A 422 -19.79 -15.02 -6.43
CA ASP A 422 -21.24 -14.89 -6.65
C ASP A 422 -21.57 -13.42 -6.99
N ASP A 423 -22.23 -13.21 -8.15
CA ASP A 423 -22.73 -11.90 -8.57
C ASP A 423 -23.99 -11.49 -7.79
N ARG A 424 -24.51 -10.28 -8.05
CA ARG A 424 -25.69 -9.77 -7.34
C ARG A 424 -26.93 -10.66 -7.44
N GLU A 425 -27.14 -11.37 -8.55
CA GLU A 425 -28.30 -12.25 -8.71
C GLU A 425 -28.15 -13.52 -7.86
N GLU A 426 -26.98 -14.13 -7.89
CA GLU A 426 -26.71 -15.34 -7.11
C GLU A 426 -26.69 -15.04 -5.60
N ILE A 427 -26.12 -13.89 -5.20
CA ILE A 427 -26.23 -13.38 -3.82
C ILE A 427 -27.70 -13.29 -3.40
N HIS A 428 -28.57 -12.73 -4.25
CA HIS A 428 -29.99 -12.60 -3.94
C HIS A 428 -30.67 -13.97 -3.77
N ARG A 429 -30.41 -14.94 -4.67
CA ARG A 429 -30.97 -16.30 -4.56
C ARG A 429 -30.56 -16.98 -3.26
N ARG A 430 -29.29 -16.88 -2.87
CA ARG A 430 -28.77 -17.49 -1.64
C ARG A 430 -29.28 -16.80 -0.39
N LEU A 431 -29.29 -15.47 -0.38
CA LEU A 431 -29.82 -14.70 0.75
C LEU A 431 -31.29 -15.03 0.98
N LYS A 432 -32.08 -15.17 -0.09
CA LYS A 432 -33.47 -15.59 -0.01
C LYS A 432 -33.59 -16.96 0.67
N ALA A 433 -32.82 -17.96 0.24
CA ALA A 433 -32.85 -19.30 0.84
C ALA A 433 -32.46 -19.30 2.33
N VAL A 434 -31.44 -18.52 2.72
CA VAL A 434 -31.03 -18.38 4.13
C VAL A 434 -32.11 -17.70 4.95
N VAL A 435 -32.71 -16.63 4.43
CA VAL A 435 -33.76 -15.88 5.11
C VAL A 435 -35.02 -16.71 5.29
N GLU A 436 -35.42 -17.49 4.28
CA GLU A 436 -36.56 -18.41 4.36
C GLU A 436 -36.30 -19.52 5.40
N MET A 437 -35.10 -20.12 5.42
CA MET A 437 -34.72 -21.08 6.45
C MET A 437 -34.81 -20.52 7.89
N TYR A 438 -34.34 -19.28 8.10
CA TYR A 438 -34.45 -18.66 9.43
C TYR A 438 -35.89 -18.27 9.77
N ALA A 439 -36.69 -17.81 8.81
CA ALA A 439 -38.10 -17.52 9.01
C ALA A 439 -38.87 -18.77 9.44
N ASP A 440 -38.65 -19.90 8.73
CA ASP A 440 -39.29 -21.18 9.03
C ASP A 440 -38.91 -21.72 10.42
N THR A 441 -37.68 -21.44 10.89
CA THR A 441 -37.24 -21.80 12.24
C THR A 441 -37.96 -20.98 13.33
N ILE A 442 -38.28 -19.71 13.05
CA ILE A 442 -38.95 -18.82 14.01
C ILE A 442 -40.45 -19.13 14.08
N ASP A 443 -41.13 -19.10 12.94
CA ASP A 443 -42.52 -19.53 12.81
C ASP A 443 -42.79 -19.93 11.35
N PRO A 444 -42.96 -21.22 11.05
CA PRO A 444 -43.20 -21.69 9.68
C PRO A 444 -44.59 -21.34 9.15
N PHE A 445 -45.49 -20.82 9.99
CA PHE A 445 -46.86 -20.47 9.61
C PHE A 445 -47.11 -18.95 9.59
N ASP A 446 -46.20 -18.15 10.16
CA ASP A 446 -46.31 -16.69 10.19
C ASP A 446 -45.02 -15.97 9.76
N ASN A 447 -44.99 -15.58 8.48
CA ASN A 447 -43.91 -14.77 7.93
C ASN A 447 -43.75 -13.40 8.61
N ALA A 448 -44.81 -12.84 9.21
CA ALA A 448 -44.73 -11.52 9.85
C ALA A 448 -43.86 -11.56 11.11
N SER A 449 -43.80 -12.70 11.81
CA SER A 449 -42.94 -12.92 12.96
C SER A 449 -41.44 -12.79 12.63
N PHE A 450 -41.04 -12.97 11.37
CA PHE A 450 -39.65 -12.76 10.94
C PHE A 450 -39.31 -11.31 10.56
N GLN A 451 -40.30 -10.42 10.45
CA GLN A 451 -40.09 -9.05 9.96
C GLN A 451 -39.02 -8.26 10.76
N PRO A 452 -38.97 -8.30 12.10
CA PRO A 452 -37.94 -7.58 12.86
C PRO A 452 -36.50 -8.02 12.51
N TYR A 453 -36.31 -9.27 12.10
CA TYR A 453 -35.01 -9.77 11.66
C TYR A 453 -34.69 -9.36 10.23
N ARG A 454 -35.69 -9.30 9.33
CA ARG A 454 -35.51 -8.74 7.99
C ARG A 454 -35.03 -7.29 8.05
N ASP A 455 -35.61 -6.49 8.93
CA ASP A 455 -35.22 -5.08 9.11
C ASP A 455 -33.77 -4.97 9.59
N LYS A 456 -33.35 -5.80 10.55
CA LYS A 456 -31.95 -5.88 10.98
C LYS A 456 -31.01 -6.30 9.86
N ILE A 457 -31.38 -7.27 9.03
CA ILE A 457 -30.56 -7.70 7.88
C ILE A 457 -30.39 -6.53 6.90
N ALA A 458 -31.49 -5.83 6.57
CA ALA A 458 -31.45 -4.69 5.66
C ALA A 458 -30.59 -3.53 6.19
N GLU A 459 -30.58 -3.32 7.51
CA GLU A 459 -29.79 -2.26 8.17
C GLU A 459 -28.31 -2.64 8.37
N ARG A 460 -28.00 -3.94 8.53
CA ARG A 460 -26.69 -4.38 9.06
C ARG A 460 -25.86 -5.24 8.12
N LEU A 461 -26.44 -5.84 7.08
CA LEU A 461 -25.72 -6.72 6.16
C LEU A 461 -25.45 -6.03 4.82
N TYR A 462 -24.18 -5.82 4.50
CA TYR A 462 -23.72 -5.25 3.24
C TYR A 462 -22.93 -6.31 2.46
N VAL A 463 -23.46 -6.72 1.30
CA VAL A 463 -22.79 -7.68 0.41
C VAL A 463 -22.42 -6.99 -0.90
N PHE A 464 -21.11 -6.83 -1.12
CA PHE A 464 -20.52 -6.25 -2.32
C PHE A 464 -20.32 -7.32 -3.40
N ASP A 465 -20.78 -7.01 -4.61
CA ASP A 465 -20.45 -7.77 -5.81
C ASP A 465 -19.04 -7.35 -6.28
N CYS A 466 -18.10 -8.28 -6.15
CA CYS A 466 -16.70 -8.14 -6.51
C CYS A 466 -16.29 -9.00 -7.70
N VAL A 467 -17.24 -9.61 -8.40
CA VAL A 467 -16.97 -10.51 -9.52
C VAL A 467 -16.26 -9.76 -10.66
N GLY A 468 -15.17 -10.33 -11.15
CA GLY A 468 -14.39 -9.76 -12.26
C GLY A 468 -13.60 -8.49 -11.93
N LYS A 469 -13.58 -8.04 -10.67
CA LYS A 469 -12.79 -6.90 -10.20
C LYS A 469 -11.42 -7.33 -9.68
N ASP A 470 -10.47 -6.40 -9.63
CA ASP A 470 -9.21 -6.63 -8.93
C ASP A 470 -9.38 -6.39 -7.42
N ASN A 471 -9.52 -7.49 -6.69
CA ASN A 471 -9.80 -7.52 -5.25
C ASN A 471 -8.58 -7.93 -4.42
N ARG A 472 -7.41 -8.07 -5.04
CA ARG A 472 -6.23 -8.64 -4.38
C ARG A 472 -5.75 -7.72 -3.28
N LEU A 473 -5.58 -8.24 -2.06
CA LEU A 473 -4.95 -7.54 -0.92
C LEU A 473 -3.44 -7.42 -1.10
N THR A 474 -2.85 -8.29 -1.92
CA THR A 474 -1.43 -8.36 -2.20
C THR A 474 -1.15 -8.45 -3.70
N ALA A 475 0.01 -8.02 -4.15
CA ALA A 475 0.45 -8.17 -5.54
C ALA A 475 1.97 -8.31 -5.64
N LYS A 476 2.46 -9.13 -6.60
CA LYS A 476 3.90 -9.28 -6.84
C LYS A 476 4.44 -8.08 -7.62
N MET A 477 5.42 -7.39 -7.05
CA MET A 477 6.19 -6.33 -7.69
C MET A 477 7.68 -6.66 -7.55
N ASN A 478 8.41 -6.71 -8.67
CA ASN A 478 9.85 -7.05 -8.69
C ASN A 478 10.21 -8.38 -7.99
N GLY A 479 9.28 -9.34 -7.95
CA GLY A 479 9.48 -10.66 -7.33
C GLY A 479 9.13 -10.72 -5.84
N GLU A 480 8.80 -9.59 -5.20
CA GLU A 480 8.34 -9.54 -3.81
C GLU A 480 6.84 -9.26 -3.72
N LEU A 481 6.20 -9.74 -2.66
CA LEU A 481 4.78 -9.54 -2.44
C LEU A 481 4.54 -8.29 -1.60
N HIS A 482 3.86 -7.31 -2.22
CA HIS A 482 3.49 -6.04 -1.60
C HIS A 482 2.00 -6.01 -1.30
N ARG A 483 1.60 -5.21 -0.31
CA ARG A 483 0.18 -4.91 -0.04
C ARG A 483 -0.36 -4.04 -1.18
N THR A 484 -1.66 -4.07 -1.41
CA THR A 484 -2.31 -3.18 -2.39
C THR A 484 -3.21 -2.18 -1.68
N ALA A 485 -3.61 -1.14 -2.42
CA ALA A 485 -4.64 -0.20 -1.99
C ALA A 485 -6.01 -0.85 -1.67
N PHE A 486 -6.25 -2.12 -2.00
CA PHE A 486 -7.49 -2.80 -1.60
C PHE A 486 -7.62 -2.96 -0.09
N VAL A 487 -6.51 -3.14 0.65
CA VAL A 487 -6.51 -3.21 2.12
C VAL A 487 -7.12 -1.93 2.72
N ARG A 488 -6.61 -0.77 2.31
CA ARG A 488 -7.12 0.54 2.74
C ARG A 488 -8.58 0.75 2.34
N ARG A 489 -8.96 0.39 1.11
CA ARG A 489 -10.35 0.51 0.66
C ARG A 489 -11.32 -0.27 1.54
N VAL A 490 -10.94 -1.47 2.01
CA VAL A 490 -11.78 -2.23 2.95
C VAL A 490 -11.92 -1.50 4.29
N ILE A 491 -10.84 -0.91 4.80
CA ILE A 491 -10.85 -0.11 6.05
C ILE A 491 -11.75 1.12 5.90
N GLU A 492 -11.57 1.91 4.83
CA GLU A 492 -12.37 3.12 4.56
C GLU A 492 -13.87 2.83 4.41
N VAL A 493 -14.23 1.66 3.85
CA VAL A 493 -15.63 1.22 3.78
C VAL A 493 -16.14 0.80 5.16
N ALA A 494 -15.33 0.13 5.97
CA ALA A 494 -15.69 -0.24 7.34
C ALA A 494 -15.88 0.98 8.26
N GLU A 495 -15.09 2.05 8.08
CA GLU A 495 -15.25 3.30 8.81
C GLU A 495 -16.59 3.99 8.53
N GLN A 496 -17.15 3.82 7.32
CA GLN A 496 -18.48 4.31 6.97
C GLN A 496 -19.61 3.50 7.62
N VAL A 497 -19.30 2.34 8.19
CA VAL A 497 -20.26 1.38 8.75
C VAL A 497 -19.88 1.13 10.22
N PRO A 498 -20.25 2.03 11.15
CA PRO A 498 -19.85 1.93 12.55
C PRO A 498 -20.43 0.68 13.21
N ASP A 499 -19.71 0.10 14.16
CA ASP A 499 -20.07 -1.18 14.81
C ASP A 499 -20.06 -2.38 13.86
N THR A 500 -19.13 -2.38 12.89
CA THR A 500 -18.84 -3.57 12.07
C THR A 500 -18.18 -4.65 12.95
N LYS A 501 -18.79 -5.83 13.01
CA LYS A 501 -18.30 -6.99 13.80
C LYS A 501 -17.63 -8.05 12.93
N LEU A 502 -18.01 -8.13 11.66
CA LEU A 502 -17.53 -9.15 10.73
C LEU A 502 -17.25 -8.56 9.34
N ILE A 503 -16.06 -8.85 8.82
CA ILE A 503 -15.66 -8.59 7.44
C ILE A 503 -15.33 -9.93 6.79
N VAL A 504 -15.97 -10.23 5.66
CA VAL A 504 -15.79 -11.49 4.91
C VAL A 504 -15.18 -11.21 3.54
N LEU A 505 -14.11 -11.92 3.20
CA LEU A 505 -13.47 -11.88 1.87
C LEU A 505 -13.63 -13.25 1.17
N ASP A 506 -14.74 -13.46 0.44
CA ASP A 506 -15.12 -14.77 -0.07
C ASP A 506 -14.90 -14.92 -1.60
N PRO A 507 -14.09 -15.91 -2.05
CA PRO A 507 -13.15 -16.72 -1.29
C PRO A 507 -11.75 -16.09 -1.27
N LEU A 508 -10.93 -16.49 -0.30
CA LEU A 508 -9.55 -15.99 -0.11
C LEU A 508 -8.72 -15.99 -1.41
N ALA A 509 -8.87 -17.01 -2.26
CA ALA A 509 -8.14 -17.14 -3.52
C ALA A 509 -8.39 -16.00 -4.53
N ARG A 510 -9.45 -15.21 -4.37
CA ARG A 510 -9.73 -14.02 -5.19
C ARG A 510 -9.17 -12.72 -4.60
N PHE A 511 -8.68 -12.78 -3.37
CA PHE A 511 -8.07 -11.68 -2.63
C PHE A 511 -6.56 -11.88 -2.41
N ASP A 512 -6.01 -13.01 -2.84
CA ASP A 512 -4.58 -13.32 -2.80
C ASP A 512 -3.93 -12.99 -4.15
N GLY A 513 -2.82 -12.25 -4.14
CA GLY A 513 -1.98 -12.03 -5.32
C GLY A 513 -0.63 -12.74 -5.28
N GLY A 514 -0.39 -13.58 -4.27
CA GLY A 514 0.82 -14.37 -4.09
C GLY A 514 0.74 -15.80 -4.64
N ASP A 515 1.82 -16.55 -4.46
CA ASP A 515 1.83 -18.00 -4.65
C ASP A 515 1.28 -18.67 -3.39
N PRO A 516 0.15 -19.40 -3.47
CA PRO A 516 -0.45 -20.05 -2.30
C PRO A 516 0.41 -21.16 -1.68
N ASN A 517 1.47 -21.61 -2.38
CA ASN A 517 2.44 -22.57 -1.84
C ASN A 517 3.65 -21.90 -1.17
N ASP A 518 3.77 -20.57 -1.29
CA ASP A 518 4.82 -19.80 -0.64
C ASP A 518 4.34 -19.30 0.74
N ASN A 519 5.07 -19.69 1.79
CA ASN A 519 4.74 -19.31 3.16
C ASN A 519 4.96 -17.82 3.43
N ALA A 520 5.92 -17.17 2.75
CA ALA A 520 6.15 -15.73 2.88
C ALA A 520 4.97 -14.95 2.28
N ASP A 521 4.51 -15.36 1.10
CA ASP A 521 3.34 -14.79 0.44
C ASP A 521 2.08 -14.95 1.30
N SER A 522 1.87 -16.16 1.83
CA SER A 522 0.77 -16.45 2.77
C SER A 522 0.82 -15.60 4.04
N THR A 523 2.01 -15.41 4.60
CA THR A 523 2.21 -14.59 5.81
C THR A 523 1.84 -13.14 5.54
N ARG A 524 2.32 -12.56 4.43
CA ARG A 524 2.02 -11.19 4.01
C ARG A 524 0.52 -10.98 3.78
N LEU A 525 -0.17 -11.97 3.22
CA LEU A 525 -1.63 -11.92 3.06
C LEU A 525 -2.35 -11.87 4.42
N ILE A 526 -1.93 -12.68 5.38
CA ILE A 526 -2.48 -12.64 6.74
C ILE A 526 -2.19 -11.30 7.41
N GLU A 527 -0.99 -10.73 7.27
CA GLU A 527 -0.68 -9.38 7.78
C GLU A 527 -1.67 -8.32 7.28
N CYS A 528 -2.08 -8.40 6.01
CA CYS A 528 -3.09 -7.48 5.46
C CYS A 528 -4.45 -7.64 6.17
N ALA A 529 -4.89 -8.88 6.42
CA ALA A 529 -6.11 -9.14 7.19
C ALA A 529 -5.96 -8.71 8.66
N GLU A 530 -4.77 -8.82 9.24
CA GLU A 530 -4.47 -8.32 10.59
C GLU A 530 -4.51 -6.79 10.69
N GLU A 531 -4.09 -6.10 9.64
CA GLU A 531 -4.18 -4.64 9.53
C GLU A 531 -5.65 -4.20 9.52
N ILE A 532 -6.48 -4.84 8.69
CA ILE A 532 -7.93 -4.58 8.61
C ILE A 532 -8.60 -4.80 9.97
N ARG A 533 -8.35 -5.93 10.65
CA ARG A 533 -8.97 -6.20 11.97
C ARG A 533 -8.44 -5.29 13.08
N LYS A 534 -7.20 -4.82 13.02
CA LYS A 534 -6.66 -3.84 13.98
C LYS A 534 -7.32 -2.48 13.82
N ALA A 535 -7.47 -2.00 12.59
CA ALA A 535 -8.08 -0.70 12.30
C ALA A 535 -9.59 -0.69 12.62
N THR A 536 -10.29 -1.79 12.34
CA THR A 536 -11.76 -1.84 12.43
C THR A 536 -12.28 -2.45 13.73
N GLY A 537 -11.46 -3.23 14.45
CA GLY A 537 -11.89 -4.07 15.57
C GLY A 537 -12.78 -5.26 15.18
N ALA A 538 -13.12 -5.41 13.90
CA ALA A 538 -13.96 -6.49 13.38
C ALA A 538 -13.19 -7.81 13.25
N THR A 539 -13.88 -8.94 13.30
CA THR A 539 -13.30 -10.22 12.87
C THR A 539 -13.21 -10.24 11.34
N VAL A 540 -12.06 -10.60 10.79
CA VAL A 540 -11.86 -10.80 9.34
C VAL A 540 -11.89 -12.30 9.06
N LEU A 541 -12.91 -12.75 8.32
CA LEU A 541 -13.10 -14.14 7.95
C LEU A 541 -12.71 -14.37 6.48
N LEU A 542 -11.86 -15.37 6.27
CA LEU A 542 -11.32 -15.73 4.96
C LEU A 542 -11.75 -17.15 4.57
N PRO A 543 -12.85 -17.30 3.83
CA PRO A 543 -13.27 -18.59 3.31
C PRO A 543 -12.25 -19.18 2.32
N HIS A 544 -11.60 -20.28 2.68
CA HIS A 544 -10.51 -20.88 1.92
C HIS A 544 -10.89 -22.25 1.33
N HIS A 545 -10.42 -22.55 0.12
CA HIS A 545 -10.64 -23.86 -0.51
C HIS A 545 -9.48 -24.79 -0.18
N VAL A 546 -9.79 -25.97 0.35
CA VAL A 546 -8.80 -27.03 0.54
C VAL A 546 -9.01 -28.16 -0.46
N SER A 547 -7.93 -28.84 -0.83
CA SER A 547 -8.00 -29.96 -1.77
C SER A 547 -8.83 -31.12 -1.19
N LYS A 548 -9.48 -31.90 -2.07
CA LYS A 548 -10.16 -33.14 -1.64
C LYS A 548 -9.18 -34.24 -1.22
N ALA A 549 -7.91 -34.17 -1.63
CA ALA A 549 -6.87 -35.15 -1.30
C ALA A 549 -6.35 -34.96 0.13
N SER A 550 -6.11 -33.72 0.56
CA SER A 550 -5.74 -33.38 1.94
C SER A 550 -6.81 -33.73 2.97
N MET A 551 -8.07 -33.89 2.55
CA MET A 551 -9.19 -34.32 3.40
C MET A 551 -9.29 -35.85 3.58
N LYS A 552 -8.46 -36.65 2.88
CA LYS A 552 -8.49 -38.12 2.97
C LYS A 552 -7.68 -38.68 4.14
N ASP A 553 -6.66 -37.97 4.60
CA ASP A 553 -5.73 -38.43 5.63
C ASP A 553 -5.93 -37.66 6.95
N ASN A 554 -6.19 -38.44 8.01
CA ASN A 554 -6.07 -38.11 9.44
C ASN A 554 -7.21 -37.41 10.19
N ALA A 555 -7.38 -37.92 11.43
CA ALA A 555 -8.36 -37.56 12.46
C ALA A 555 -8.12 -36.19 13.14
N SER A 556 -7.11 -35.44 12.69
CA SER A 556 -6.78 -34.09 13.15
C SER A 556 -6.95 -33.11 12.00
N GLY A 557 -8.15 -32.52 11.87
CA GLY A 557 -8.52 -31.61 10.77
C GLY A 557 -7.59 -30.41 10.53
N GLN A 558 -6.57 -30.19 11.38
CA GLN A 558 -5.47 -29.25 11.13
C GLN A 558 -4.57 -29.68 9.96
N GLU A 559 -4.28 -30.98 9.78
CA GLU A 559 -3.43 -31.45 8.68
C GLU A 559 -4.10 -31.32 7.31
N ALA A 560 -5.44 -31.35 7.27
CA ALA A 560 -6.20 -31.18 6.04
C ALA A 560 -6.15 -29.74 5.46
N VAL A 561 -5.80 -28.75 6.28
CA VAL A 561 -5.66 -27.32 5.90
C VAL A 561 -4.20 -26.94 5.63
N ARG A 562 -3.22 -27.82 5.87
CA ARG A 562 -1.77 -27.57 5.74
C ARG A 562 -1.24 -27.31 4.31
N GLY A 563 -2.09 -27.29 3.29
CA GLY A 563 -1.71 -26.89 1.93
C GLY A 563 -1.10 -25.48 1.84
N GLY A 564 -1.33 -24.63 2.85
CA GLY A 564 -0.61 -23.37 3.07
C GLY A 564 -0.35 -23.16 4.57
N SER A 565 0.75 -23.70 5.10
CA SER A 565 1.10 -23.62 6.53
C SER A 565 1.07 -22.19 7.08
N GLY A 566 1.53 -21.20 6.30
CA GLY A 566 1.51 -19.79 6.70
C GLY A 566 0.10 -19.23 6.96
N LEU A 567 -0.91 -19.65 6.18
CA LEU A 567 -2.29 -19.19 6.35
C LEU A 567 -2.91 -19.75 7.65
N VAL A 568 -2.71 -21.04 7.90
CA VAL A 568 -3.22 -21.69 9.12
C VAL A 568 -2.53 -21.13 10.34
N ASP A 569 -1.21 -20.96 10.30
CA ASP A 569 -0.41 -20.50 11.44
C ASP A 569 -0.75 -19.06 11.82
N GLY A 570 -0.88 -18.17 10.83
CA GLY A 570 -1.25 -16.77 11.03
C GLY A 570 -2.70 -16.57 11.49
N SER A 571 -3.61 -17.49 11.17
CA SER A 571 -5.00 -17.42 11.65
C SER A 571 -5.14 -17.82 13.12
N ARG A 572 -6.02 -17.13 13.85
CA ARG A 572 -6.32 -17.42 15.27
C ARG A 572 -7.53 -18.35 15.45
N TRP A 573 -8.26 -18.59 14.38
CA TRP A 573 -9.41 -19.48 14.32
C TRP A 573 -9.48 -20.19 12.96
N VAL A 574 -9.75 -21.49 12.96
CA VAL A 574 -10.02 -22.26 11.74
C VAL A 574 -11.26 -23.10 11.95
N GLY A 575 -12.29 -22.83 11.16
CA GLY A 575 -13.45 -23.69 10.96
C GLY A 575 -13.26 -24.59 9.75
N LEU A 576 -13.71 -25.83 9.82
CA LEU A 576 -13.58 -26.83 8.76
C LEU A 576 -14.95 -27.44 8.45
N LEU A 577 -15.34 -27.36 7.17
CA LEU A 577 -16.50 -28.06 6.62
C LEU A 577 -16.04 -29.25 5.78
N SER A 578 -16.55 -30.44 6.10
CA SER A 578 -16.24 -31.69 5.39
C SER A 578 -17.50 -32.50 5.12
N THR A 579 -17.79 -32.79 3.86
CA THR A 579 -18.88 -33.72 3.49
C THR A 579 -18.61 -35.12 4.03
N MET A 580 -19.65 -35.81 4.48
CA MET A 580 -19.55 -37.20 4.90
C MET A 580 -19.06 -38.07 3.73
N ARG A 581 -18.02 -38.87 3.98
CA ARG A 581 -17.51 -39.80 2.97
C ARG A 581 -18.46 -40.99 2.82
N ALA A 582 -18.74 -41.39 1.58
CA ALA A 582 -19.65 -42.49 1.27
C ALA A 582 -19.22 -43.82 1.94
N ASP A 583 -17.92 -44.11 2.00
CA ASP A 583 -17.41 -45.34 2.61
C ASP A 583 -17.60 -45.38 4.14
N ILE A 584 -17.46 -44.22 4.81
CA ILE A 584 -17.73 -44.06 6.24
C ILE A 584 -19.24 -44.08 6.48
N ALA A 585 -20.02 -43.40 5.65
CA ALA A 585 -21.48 -43.34 5.72
C ALA A 585 -22.09 -44.73 5.72
N GLU A 586 -21.73 -45.57 4.75
CA GLU A 586 -22.26 -46.93 4.63
C GLU A 586 -21.76 -47.81 5.78
N LYS A 587 -20.47 -47.75 6.11
CA LYS A 587 -19.84 -48.66 7.08
C LYS A 587 -20.18 -48.36 8.53
N GLU A 588 -20.20 -47.09 8.92
CA GLU A 588 -20.36 -46.65 10.31
C GLU A 588 -21.76 -46.15 10.63
N TYR A 589 -22.50 -45.66 9.63
CA TYR A 589 -23.82 -45.04 9.84
C TYR A 589 -24.95 -45.75 9.08
N GLY A 590 -24.64 -46.69 8.18
CA GLY A 590 -25.64 -47.34 7.34
C GLY A 590 -26.36 -46.37 6.40
N ILE A 591 -25.70 -45.27 6.02
CA ILE A 591 -26.26 -44.19 5.20
C ILE A 591 -25.83 -44.37 3.75
N GLU A 592 -26.81 -44.34 2.85
CA GLU A 592 -26.58 -44.44 1.40
C GLU A 592 -25.73 -43.27 0.86
N PRO A 593 -24.90 -43.49 -0.18
CA PRO A 593 -24.00 -42.46 -0.71
C PRO A 593 -24.68 -41.13 -1.12
N GLU A 594 -25.91 -41.18 -1.63
CA GLU A 594 -26.68 -39.98 -2.02
C GLU A 594 -27.11 -39.15 -0.80
N GLU A 595 -27.50 -39.81 0.29
CA GLU A 595 -27.83 -39.13 1.55
C GLU A 595 -26.57 -38.63 2.26
N ALA A 596 -25.46 -39.37 2.18
CA ALA A 596 -24.16 -38.96 2.70
C ALA A 596 -23.68 -37.64 2.06
N ALA A 597 -23.92 -37.46 0.76
CA ALA A 597 -23.54 -36.23 0.04
C ALA A 597 -24.24 -34.97 0.56
N LYS A 598 -25.40 -35.12 1.23
CA LYS A 598 -26.16 -34.03 1.87
C LYS A 598 -25.68 -33.73 3.29
N LEU A 599 -24.85 -34.59 3.89
CA LEU A 599 -24.35 -34.44 5.25
C LEU A 599 -22.96 -33.78 5.25
N VAL A 600 -22.82 -32.72 6.03
CA VAL A 600 -21.59 -31.94 6.18
C VAL A 600 -21.26 -31.84 7.65
N ARG A 601 -20.03 -32.15 8.04
CA ARG A 601 -19.55 -31.94 9.40
C ARG A 601 -18.89 -30.58 9.48
N PHE A 602 -19.24 -29.79 10.49
CA PHE A 602 -18.52 -28.59 10.88
C PHE A 602 -17.72 -28.84 12.15
N THR A 603 -16.44 -28.47 12.14
CA THR A 603 -15.53 -28.59 13.29
C THR A 603 -14.63 -27.36 13.37
N THR A 604 -14.01 -27.13 14.53
CA THR A 604 -13.01 -26.07 14.73
C THR A 604 -11.65 -26.67 15.06
N PRO A 605 -10.88 -27.18 14.07
CA PRO A 605 -9.60 -27.84 14.31
C PRO A 605 -8.55 -26.94 14.97
N LYS A 606 -8.67 -25.62 14.84
CA LYS A 606 -7.83 -24.65 15.56
C LYS A 606 -8.73 -23.60 16.19
N ALA A 607 -8.85 -23.67 17.51
CA ALA A 607 -9.47 -22.64 18.30
C ALA A 607 -8.62 -22.43 19.56
N ASN A 608 -7.88 -21.32 19.60
CA ASN A 608 -6.92 -21.06 20.67
C ASN A 608 -7.57 -20.73 22.02
N TYR A 609 -8.88 -20.51 22.03
CA TYR A 609 -9.58 -19.84 23.13
C TYR A 609 -10.85 -20.56 23.60
N SER A 610 -11.23 -21.67 22.96
CA SER A 610 -12.43 -22.45 23.29
C SER A 610 -12.08 -23.85 23.80
N ALA A 611 -13.00 -24.47 24.55
CA ALA A 611 -12.87 -25.86 24.94
C ALA A 611 -12.89 -26.79 23.70
N PRO A 612 -12.31 -28.00 23.79
CA PRO A 612 -12.43 -29.01 22.75
C PRO A 612 -13.91 -29.28 22.42
N TRP A 613 -14.24 -29.30 21.13
CA TRP A 613 -15.59 -29.51 20.64
C TRP A 613 -15.56 -30.53 19.50
N GLU A 614 -16.43 -31.55 19.57
CA GLU A 614 -16.46 -32.65 18.59
C GLU A 614 -17.05 -32.23 17.23
N GLY A 615 -17.58 -31.01 17.15
CA GLY A 615 -18.25 -30.46 15.99
C GLY A 615 -19.74 -30.79 15.95
N VAL A 616 -20.38 -30.34 14.87
CA VAL A 616 -21.81 -30.56 14.61
C VAL A 616 -21.99 -31.16 13.22
N TRP A 617 -22.95 -32.07 13.11
CA TRP A 617 -23.40 -32.56 11.82
C TRP A 617 -24.47 -31.64 11.26
N LEU A 618 -24.36 -31.31 9.99
CA LEU A 618 -25.26 -30.43 9.27
C LEU A 618 -25.85 -31.20 8.08
N ARG A 619 -27.12 -30.95 7.79
CA ARG A 619 -27.78 -31.39 6.57
C ARG A 619 -27.93 -30.20 5.62
N ARG A 620 -27.57 -30.41 4.36
CA ARG A 620 -27.86 -29.47 3.28
C ARG A 620 -29.31 -29.62 2.84
N ILE A 621 -30.08 -28.56 2.96
CA ILE A 621 -31.48 -28.51 2.51
C ILE A 621 -31.59 -27.91 1.09
N ALA A 622 -32.80 -27.87 0.55
CA ALA A 622 -33.09 -27.20 -0.71
C ALA A 622 -32.62 -25.72 -0.65
N GLY A 623 -32.07 -25.20 -1.75
CA GLY A 623 -31.44 -23.88 -1.76
C GLY A 623 -30.02 -23.84 -1.18
N GLY A 624 -29.54 -24.94 -0.59
CA GLY A 624 -28.14 -25.13 -0.20
C GLY A 624 -27.80 -24.76 1.24
N ALA A 625 -28.74 -24.20 2.00
CA ALA A 625 -28.58 -23.87 3.42
C ALA A 625 -28.23 -25.11 4.26
N LEU A 626 -27.48 -24.89 5.33
CA LEU A 626 -27.00 -25.95 6.24
C LEU A 626 -27.74 -25.84 7.57
N VAL A 627 -28.43 -26.90 7.96
CA VAL A 627 -29.15 -27.00 9.23
C VAL A 627 -28.54 -28.09 10.11
N PRO A 628 -28.38 -27.88 11.42
CA PRO A 628 -27.94 -28.95 12.31
C PRO A 628 -28.82 -30.20 12.21
N THR A 629 -28.19 -31.37 12.31
CA THR A 629 -28.86 -32.66 12.25
C THR A 629 -28.13 -33.66 13.15
N ILE A 630 -28.89 -34.58 13.73
CA ILE A 630 -28.30 -35.71 14.45
C ILE A 630 -27.98 -36.79 13.43
N VAL A 631 -26.81 -37.44 13.58
CA VAL A 631 -26.41 -38.59 12.80
C VAL A 631 -26.00 -39.71 13.77
N GLU A 632 -26.83 -40.72 13.88
CA GLU A 632 -26.62 -41.85 14.77
C GLU A 632 -25.73 -42.89 14.09
N LYS A 633 -24.72 -43.39 14.80
CA LYS A 633 -23.93 -44.53 14.33
C LYS A 633 -24.85 -45.74 14.18
N ALA A 634 -24.72 -46.45 13.07
CA ALA A 634 -25.35 -47.75 12.95
C ALA A 634 -24.74 -48.67 14.01
N GLU A 635 -25.58 -49.48 14.67
CA GLU A 635 -25.10 -50.58 15.50
C GLU A 635 -24.09 -51.39 14.67
N GLY A 636 -22.85 -51.48 15.16
CA GLY A 636 -21.79 -52.10 14.38
C GLY A 636 -22.17 -53.53 14.01
N LYS A 637 -21.79 -54.01 12.82
CA LYS A 637 -21.98 -55.44 12.44
C LYS A 637 -21.45 -56.41 13.52
N ALA A 638 -20.50 -55.99 14.36
CA ALA A 638 -20.02 -56.72 15.51
C ALA A 638 -21.01 -56.71 16.69
N ASP A 639 -21.60 -55.56 17.02
CA ASP A 639 -22.61 -55.40 18.07
C ASP A 639 -23.91 -56.12 17.71
N LYS A 640 -24.37 -55.99 16.47
CA LYS A 640 -25.53 -56.74 15.98
C LYS A 640 -25.32 -58.25 16.03
N LYS A 641 -24.14 -58.76 15.64
CA LYS A 641 -23.78 -60.18 15.77
C LYS A 641 -23.60 -60.63 17.23
N ALA A 642 -23.12 -59.75 18.10
CA ALA A 642 -22.99 -60.04 19.53
C ALA A 642 -24.37 -60.10 20.19
N GLU A 643 -25.29 -59.22 19.79
CA GLU A 643 -26.68 -59.21 20.26
C GLU A 643 -27.47 -60.41 19.73
N GLU A 644 -27.39 -60.72 18.43
CA GLU A 644 -27.98 -61.93 17.86
C GLU A 644 -27.46 -63.21 18.54
N ARG A 645 -26.15 -63.26 18.83
CA ARG A 645 -25.53 -64.36 19.59
C ARG A 645 -26.05 -64.43 21.02
N TYR A 646 -26.22 -63.28 21.66
CA TYR A 646 -26.72 -63.19 23.03
C TYR A 646 -28.18 -63.64 23.14
N GLN A 647 -29.04 -63.19 22.23
CA GLN A 647 -30.44 -63.62 22.15
C GLN A 647 -30.56 -65.12 21.85
N ALA A 648 -29.75 -65.64 20.92
CA ALA A 648 -29.70 -67.08 20.65
C ALA A 648 -29.22 -67.88 21.86
N PHE A 649 -28.21 -67.37 22.59
CA PHE A 649 -27.75 -67.95 23.84
C PHE A 649 -28.86 -68.04 24.89
N LEU A 650 -29.63 -66.97 25.11
CA LEU A 650 -30.70 -66.94 26.13
C LEU A 650 -31.77 -68.00 25.87
N VAL A 651 -32.19 -68.19 24.62
CA VAL A 651 -33.17 -69.22 24.24
C VAL A 651 -32.65 -70.61 24.60
N ILE A 652 -31.41 -70.92 24.21
CA ILE A 652 -30.78 -72.23 24.47
C ILE A 652 -30.54 -72.43 25.96
N ALA A 653 -30.08 -71.39 26.68
CA ALA A 653 -29.80 -71.45 28.11
C ALA A 653 -31.06 -71.72 28.93
N ARG A 654 -32.18 -71.08 28.57
CA ARG A 654 -33.49 -71.31 29.20
C ARG A 654 -33.95 -72.76 29.02
N ASP A 655 -33.92 -73.28 27.80
CA ASP A 655 -34.33 -74.66 27.53
C ASP A 655 -33.42 -75.68 28.25
N LEU A 656 -32.11 -75.46 28.23
CA LEU A 656 -31.13 -76.33 28.89
C LEU A 656 -31.32 -76.35 30.41
N ILE A 657 -31.43 -75.18 31.05
CA ILE A 657 -31.64 -75.08 32.50
C ILE A 657 -32.96 -75.75 32.89
N LYS A 658 -34.04 -75.52 32.12
CA LYS A 658 -35.34 -76.15 32.36
C LYS A 658 -35.26 -77.68 32.28
N LYS A 659 -34.67 -78.23 31.22
CA LYS A 659 -34.48 -79.68 31.05
C LYS A 659 -33.67 -80.31 32.18
N LYS A 660 -32.65 -79.61 32.67
CA LYS A 660 -31.84 -80.08 33.81
C LYS A 660 -32.63 -80.07 35.12
N LEU A 661 -33.39 -79.01 35.38
CA LEU A 661 -34.28 -78.93 36.54
C LEU A 661 -35.34 -80.04 36.53
N ASP A 662 -35.96 -80.30 35.38
CA ASP A 662 -36.97 -81.36 35.21
C ASP A 662 -36.37 -82.76 35.46
N ALA A 663 -35.06 -82.94 35.21
CA ALA A 663 -34.31 -84.16 35.51
C ALA A 663 -33.74 -84.22 36.95
N GLY A 664 -34.02 -83.22 37.78
CA GLY A 664 -33.47 -83.11 39.15
C GLY A 664 -31.99 -82.72 39.22
N GLU A 665 -31.41 -82.26 38.11
CA GLU A 665 -30.02 -81.81 38.01
C GLU A 665 -29.91 -80.28 38.04
N TYR A 666 -28.79 -79.76 38.54
CA TYR A 666 -28.55 -78.32 38.65
C TYR A 666 -27.29 -77.89 37.90
N LEU A 667 -27.41 -76.81 37.13
CA LEU A 667 -26.30 -76.15 36.44
C LEU A 667 -25.73 -75.02 37.30
N THR A 668 -24.43 -74.80 37.17
CA THR A 668 -23.71 -73.64 37.71
C THR A 668 -23.03 -72.91 36.55
N PRO A 669 -22.66 -71.63 36.69
CA PRO A 669 -21.91 -70.92 35.64
C PRO A 669 -20.64 -71.66 35.18
N ARG A 670 -20.01 -72.41 36.10
CA ARG A 670 -18.85 -73.25 35.78
C ARG A 670 -19.23 -74.47 34.93
N LYS A 671 -20.33 -75.16 35.24
CA LYS A 671 -20.82 -76.33 34.47
C LYS A 671 -21.43 -75.95 33.11
N MET A 672 -21.87 -74.70 32.94
CA MET A 672 -22.30 -74.20 31.62
C MET A 672 -21.20 -74.32 30.57
N ARG A 673 -19.92 -74.22 30.98
CA ARG A 673 -18.76 -74.33 30.10
C ARG A 673 -18.61 -75.69 29.44
N ASP A 674 -19.16 -76.74 30.04
CA ASP A 674 -19.12 -78.10 29.48
C ASP A 674 -19.95 -78.21 28.19
N TYR A 675 -20.78 -77.20 27.91
CA TYR A 675 -21.62 -77.09 26.72
C TYR A 675 -21.05 -76.12 25.66
N ALA A 676 -19.83 -75.61 25.85
CA ALA A 676 -19.15 -74.74 24.90
C ALA A 676 -18.55 -75.52 23.71
N GLY A 677 -18.21 -74.80 22.64
CA GLY A 677 -17.57 -75.33 21.43
C GLY A 677 -18.49 -75.27 20.21
N LYS A 678 -17.92 -75.37 19.01
CA LYS A 678 -18.68 -75.33 17.75
C LYS A 678 -19.67 -76.51 17.61
N GLU A 679 -19.35 -77.64 18.22
CA GLU A 679 -20.22 -78.83 18.31
C GLU A 679 -20.98 -78.91 19.65
N GLY A 680 -20.76 -77.94 20.55
CA GLY A 680 -21.46 -77.85 21.83
C GLY A 680 -22.89 -77.31 21.67
N VAL A 681 -23.72 -77.48 22.69
CA VAL A 681 -25.16 -77.15 22.66
C VAL A 681 -25.42 -75.68 22.30
N PHE A 682 -24.51 -74.77 22.64
CA PHE A 682 -24.63 -73.34 22.32
C PHE A 682 -23.99 -72.94 20.98
N GLY A 683 -23.21 -73.82 20.33
CA GLY A 683 -22.52 -73.53 19.07
C GLY A 683 -21.48 -72.41 19.13
N ILE A 684 -21.08 -71.96 20.33
CA ILE A 684 -20.16 -70.84 20.57
C ILE A 684 -18.99 -71.26 21.46
N GLY A 685 -17.83 -70.61 21.28
CA GLY A 685 -16.62 -70.90 22.07
C GLY A 685 -16.74 -70.51 23.54
N ASP A 686 -15.92 -71.11 24.41
CA ASP A 686 -15.95 -70.93 25.87
C ASP A 686 -15.91 -69.45 26.30
N GLN A 687 -15.06 -68.63 25.67
CA GLN A 687 -14.99 -67.20 25.99
C GLN A 687 -16.29 -66.45 25.69
N SER A 688 -16.94 -66.73 24.55
CA SER A 688 -18.23 -66.12 24.19
C SER A 688 -19.36 -66.62 25.09
N LEU A 689 -19.34 -67.90 25.45
CA LEU A 689 -20.34 -68.48 26.34
C LEU A 689 -20.28 -67.85 27.74
N ARG A 690 -19.07 -67.63 28.28
CA ARG A 690 -18.86 -66.94 29.55
C ARG A 690 -19.38 -65.50 29.50
N ALA A 691 -19.02 -64.75 28.46
CA ALA A 691 -19.47 -63.37 28.29
C ALA A 691 -21.01 -63.28 28.25
N CYS A 692 -21.68 -64.18 27.52
CA CYS A 692 -23.14 -64.21 27.48
C CYS A 692 -23.75 -64.66 28.82
N THR A 693 -23.14 -65.62 29.52
CA THR A 693 -23.62 -66.08 30.84
C THR A 693 -23.51 -64.97 31.89
N THR A 694 -22.39 -64.24 31.91
CA THR A 694 -22.20 -63.08 32.80
C THR A 694 -23.22 -61.98 32.50
N ARG A 695 -23.36 -61.62 31.22
CA ARG A 695 -24.33 -60.60 30.79
C ARG A 695 -25.77 -60.97 31.18
N ALA A 696 -26.15 -62.26 31.08
CA ALA A 696 -27.48 -62.73 31.46
C ALA A 696 -27.73 -62.70 32.97
N LEU A 697 -26.68 -62.85 33.79
CA LEU A 697 -26.77 -62.66 35.24
C LEU A 697 -26.88 -61.17 35.61
N GLU A 698 -26.10 -60.31 34.95
CA GLU A 698 -26.12 -58.85 35.15
C GLU A 698 -27.47 -58.24 34.73
N ASN A 699 -28.03 -58.70 33.63
CA ASN A 699 -29.32 -58.25 33.12
C ASN A 699 -30.52 -58.87 33.86
N GLY A 700 -30.30 -59.78 34.81
CA GLY A 700 -31.36 -60.45 35.57
C GLY A 700 -32.22 -61.40 34.73
N GLU A 701 -31.69 -61.96 33.64
CA GLU A 701 -32.38 -62.95 32.81
C GLU A 701 -32.10 -64.38 33.28
N LEU A 702 -31.00 -64.57 34.01
CA LEU A 702 -30.64 -65.74 34.80
C LEU A 702 -30.34 -65.31 36.23
N PHE A 703 -30.59 -66.18 37.20
CA PHE A 703 -30.30 -65.95 38.61
C PHE A 703 -29.40 -67.03 39.16
N GLN A 704 -28.43 -66.64 39.99
CA GLN A 704 -27.61 -67.56 40.75
C GLN A 704 -28.09 -67.59 42.21
N ARG A 705 -28.45 -68.77 42.72
CA ARG A 705 -28.79 -68.96 44.13
C ARG A 705 -27.54 -68.96 45.01
N GLU A 706 -27.73 -68.84 46.33
CA GLU A 706 -26.64 -68.92 47.32
C GLU A 706 -25.84 -70.24 47.24
N ASP A 707 -26.47 -71.33 46.79
CA ASP A 707 -25.83 -72.63 46.54
C ASP A 707 -25.03 -72.68 45.22
N GLY A 708 -24.96 -71.58 44.49
CA GLY A 708 -24.23 -71.42 43.24
C GLY A 708 -24.96 -71.93 42.00
N THR A 709 -26.20 -72.44 42.13
CA THR A 709 -26.98 -72.99 41.00
C THR A 709 -27.75 -71.92 40.22
N LEU A 710 -27.86 -72.11 38.91
CA LEU A 710 -28.60 -71.25 38.00
C LEU A 710 -30.11 -71.54 38.04
N ARG A 711 -30.91 -70.49 37.93
CA ARG A 711 -32.37 -70.51 37.78
C ARG A 711 -32.79 -69.53 36.70
N LEU A 712 -33.96 -69.80 36.13
CA LEU A 712 -34.71 -68.85 35.32
C LEU A 712 -35.56 -67.99 36.28
N PHE A 713 -35.86 -66.76 35.88
CA PHE A 713 -36.88 -65.98 36.56
C PHE A 713 -38.26 -66.63 36.44
#